data_AF-A0A7V9ZR34-F1
#
_entry.id   AF-A0A7V9ZR34-F1
#
_cell.length_a   1.000
_cell.length_b   1.000
_cell.length_c   1.000
_cell.angle_alpha   90.00
_cell.angle_beta   90.00
_cell.angle_gamma   90.00
#
_symmetry.space_group_name_H-M   'P 1'
#
loop_
_entity.id
_entity.type
_entity.pdbx_description
1 polymer ?
#
loop_
_entity_poly.entity_id
_entity_poly.type
_entity_poly.pdbx_seq_one_letter_code
_entity_poly.pdbx_strand_id
1 'polypeptide(L)'
;VKQGCLDIGDCPLFDARLVKGLTDTIDLLREEARKLAPLQQRTQIVTIKELSKEIEACASLVATDLPQSLTAWSVLFEQLSQHAAVVEDIVSALSHEHGSSSFEELNYWVVSLLHQTRAVRRDLNTLTPWAGKLAAHFTPILQNCSPDVSAEWQELAGTLDNIPSLARIPEDSERVLARLEALRSHVEACSPEIMPEREAALDALGLLTINIEEASSAAKNALSRMSLLVVQCDRTVSEMDFRFLLDEERKVFSIGYNVTDGRRDNSYYDLLASESRLASFIAIAKGDVPQEHWFRLGRQLTPVGRSRALVSWTATMFEYMMPLLVMRDFPDTLLGETYRAAVARQIEYGQERGVPWGISECAYNARDLHLNYQYGPFGVPGLGLKRGLSQELVITPYATMLAGMIDPLAAKENLDRLAREGALARYGFYEAIDYTQERVPQNQKRVIIQAFMAHHQGMSLVAIDNVLNGNVMQERFHADPLVQATELLLQERIPVHVAITRPRAEEVMLSRVVRGVVAPIARGFDTADLPTPRVQLLSNGTYSVMVTTAGAGYSVCGGLAMTRWREDVTRDNWGSFCYLRDVRTGAVWSAGFQPVGRVPASYEVSFAEDKAEFRRRDAGILTHTEIIVSPEDNAEVRRVSVTNQSSRTREIDLTSYMEVVLAPPAADA
;
A
#
# COMPACT_ATOMS: atom_id res chain seq x y z
N VAL A 1 -1.19 10.40 -17.28
CA VAL A 1 -2.44 10.51 -18.09
C VAL A 1 -2.18 11.21 -19.42
N LYS A 2 -1.78 12.51 -19.44
CA LYS A 2 -1.41 13.26 -20.66
C LYS A 2 -0.66 12.44 -21.70
N GLN A 3 0.52 11.94 -21.34
CA GLN A 3 1.39 11.22 -22.27
C GLN A 3 0.76 9.92 -22.77
N GLY A 4 0.06 9.17 -21.90
CA GLY A 4 -0.71 8.01 -22.34
C GLY A 4 -1.82 8.34 -23.36
N CYS A 5 -2.45 9.52 -23.27
CA CYS A 5 -3.43 9.98 -24.26
C CYS A 5 -2.79 10.40 -25.59
N LEU A 6 -1.53 10.88 -25.55
CA LEU A 6 -0.76 11.21 -26.75
C LEU A 6 -0.26 9.93 -27.43
N ASP A 7 0.26 8.96 -26.67
CA ASP A 7 0.84 7.71 -27.18
C ASP A 7 -0.21 6.77 -27.80
N ILE A 8 -1.41 6.70 -27.21
CA ILE A 8 -2.40 5.67 -27.56
C ILE A 8 -2.97 5.86 -28.97
N GLY A 9 -2.96 7.08 -29.49
CA GLY A 9 -3.44 7.39 -30.84
C GLY A 9 -2.65 6.68 -31.93
N ASP A 10 -1.33 6.55 -31.73
CA ASP A 10 -0.41 5.99 -32.72
C ASP A 10 -0.20 4.48 -32.58
N CYS A 11 -0.69 3.89 -31.48
CA CYS A 11 -0.65 2.44 -31.30
C CYS A 11 -1.65 1.73 -32.22
N PRO A 12 -1.31 0.52 -32.74
CA PRO A 12 -2.30 -0.34 -33.38
C PRO A 12 -3.48 -0.60 -32.45
N LEU A 13 -4.70 -0.63 -33.01
CA LEU A 13 -5.91 -0.91 -32.22
C LEU A 13 -5.88 -2.27 -31.52
N PHE A 14 -5.34 -3.28 -32.21
CA PHE A 14 -5.28 -4.66 -31.74
C PHE A 14 -3.87 -5.19 -31.89
N ASP A 15 -3.30 -5.68 -30.78
CA ASP A 15 -1.96 -6.25 -30.75
C ASP A 15 -1.81 -7.31 -29.65
N ALA A 16 -0.58 -7.78 -29.47
CA ALA A 16 -0.22 -8.81 -28.50
C ALA A 16 -0.62 -8.49 -27.05
N ARG A 17 -0.77 -7.21 -26.68
CA ARG A 17 -1.07 -6.82 -25.30
C ARG A 17 -2.47 -7.29 -24.88
N LEU A 18 -3.43 -7.24 -25.80
CA LEU A 18 -4.80 -7.72 -25.55
C LEU A 18 -4.83 -9.23 -25.30
N VAL A 19 -4.08 -9.99 -26.09
CA VAL A 19 -4.01 -11.45 -25.97
C VAL A 19 -3.34 -11.84 -24.66
N LYS A 20 -2.23 -11.19 -24.29
CA LYS A 20 -1.53 -11.46 -23.02
C LYS A 20 -2.45 -11.36 -21.80
N GLY A 21 -3.23 -10.27 -21.68
CA GLY A 21 -4.13 -10.09 -20.55
C GLY A 21 -5.29 -11.10 -20.52
N LEU A 22 -5.77 -11.53 -21.68
CA LEU A 22 -6.75 -12.63 -21.78
C LEU A 22 -6.14 -13.96 -21.38
N THR A 23 -4.91 -14.26 -21.83
CA THR A 23 -4.17 -15.47 -21.44
C THR A 23 -4.01 -15.56 -19.93
N ASP A 24 -3.59 -14.48 -19.26
CA ASP A 24 -3.46 -14.45 -17.81
C ASP A 24 -4.81 -14.77 -17.10
N THR A 25 -5.90 -14.20 -17.61
CA THR A 25 -7.25 -14.43 -17.07
C THR A 25 -7.72 -15.88 -17.28
N ILE A 26 -7.43 -16.46 -18.46
CA ILE A 26 -7.74 -17.85 -18.79
C ILE A 26 -6.90 -18.81 -17.94
N ASP A 27 -5.64 -18.48 -17.67
CA ASP A 27 -4.76 -19.32 -16.85
C ASP A 27 -5.20 -19.32 -15.38
N LEU A 28 -5.64 -18.17 -14.84
CA LEU A 28 -6.24 -18.10 -13.50
C LEU A 28 -7.54 -18.90 -13.42
N LEU A 29 -8.40 -18.78 -14.44
CA LEU A 29 -9.62 -19.57 -14.56
C LEU A 29 -9.30 -21.09 -14.58
N ARG A 30 -8.28 -21.48 -15.34
CA ARG A 30 -7.79 -22.86 -15.42
C ARG A 30 -7.24 -23.35 -14.08
N GLU A 31 -6.52 -22.50 -13.34
CA GLU A 31 -6.03 -22.83 -12.00
C GLU A 31 -7.18 -23.08 -11.02
N GLU A 32 -8.17 -22.18 -10.97
CA GLU A 32 -9.35 -22.35 -10.10
C GLU A 32 -10.18 -23.58 -10.49
N ALA A 33 -10.37 -23.83 -11.79
CA ALA A 33 -11.10 -25.01 -12.25
C ALA A 33 -10.43 -26.33 -11.81
N ARG A 34 -9.09 -26.38 -11.76
CA ARG A 34 -8.35 -27.56 -11.26
C ARG A 34 -8.62 -27.84 -9.78
N LYS A 35 -8.90 -26.81 -8.98
CA LYS A 35 -9.23 -26.96 -7.55
C LYS A 35 -10.58 -27.64 -7.31
N LEU A 36 -11.43 -27.75 -8.34
CA LEU A 36 -12.72 -28.46 -8.28
C LEU A 36 -12.60 -29.99 -8.44
N ALA A 37 -11.44 -30.51 -8.86
CA ALA A 37 -11.21 -31.95 -9.03
C ALA A 37 -11.53 -32.83 -7.78
N PRO A 38 -11.34 -32.38 -6.53
CA PRO A 38 -11.69 -33.15 -5.33
C PRO A 38 -13.21 -33.22 -5.03
N LEU A 39 -14.04 -32.38 -5.65
CA LEU A 39 -15.48 -32.28 -5.38
C LEU A 39 -16.34 -33.26 -6.21
N GLN A 40 -15.71 -34.21 -6.91
CA GLN A 40 -16.37 -35.05 -7.92
C GLN A 40 -17.32 -36.10 -7.32
N GLN A 41 -18.62 -35.93 -7.52
CA GLN A 41 -19.61 -37.03 -7.51
C GLN A 41 -19.77 -37.63 -8.92
N ARG A 42 -20.20 -38.90 -9.03
CA ARG A 42 -20.28 -39.66 -10.32
C ARG A 42 -21.09 -38.97 -11.42
N THR A 43 -22.13 -38.20 -11.09
CA THR A 43 -22.99 -37.49 -12.05
C THR A 43 -22.38 -36.19 -12.58
N GLN A 44 -21.34 -35.65 -11.94
CA GLN A 44 -20.79 -34.32 -12.21
C GLN A 44 -19.44 -34.35 -12.94
N ILE A 45 -18.86 -35.54 -13.09
CA ILE A 45 -17.62 -35.78 -13.85
C ILE A 45 -17.76 -35.27 -15.29
N VAL A 46 -18.95 -35.41 -15.90
CA VAL A 46 -19.20 -34.97 -17.28
C VAL A 46 -19.20 -33.45 -17.38
N THR A 47 -19.90 -32.75 -16.48
CA THR A 47 -20.01 -31.27 -16.49
C THR A 47 -18.67 -30.59 -16.18
N ILE A 48 -17.89 -31.09 -15.22
CA ILE A 48 -16.56 -30.55 -14.90
C ILE A 48 -15.56 -30.81 -16.04
N LYS A 49 -15.69 -31.95 -16.72
CA LYS A 49 -14.89 -32.25 -17.91
C LYS A 49 -15.24 -31.33 -19.08
N GLU A 50 -16.52 -31.03 -19.27
CA GLU A 50 -16.95 -30.06 -20.29
C GLU A 50 -16.45 -28.64 -19.97
N LEU A 51 -16.56 -28.21 -18.71
CA LEU A 51 -15.97 -26.94 -18.25
C LEU A 51 -14.49 -26.86 -18.58
N SER A 52 -13.72 -27.89 -18.23
CA SER A 52 -12.27 -27.93 -18.48
C SER A 52 -11.96 -27.90 -19.99
N LYS A 53 -12.80 -28.54 -20.81
CA LYS A 53 -12.66 -28.55 -22.27
C LYS A 53 -12.91 -27.17 -22.87
N GLU A 54 -13.94 -26.46 -22.42
CA GLU A 54 -14.26 -25.11 -22.90
C GLU A 54 -13.19 -24.09 -22.47
N ILE A 55 -12.65 -24.22 -21.26
CA ILE A 55 -11.50 -23.40 -20.81
C ILE A 55 -10.27 -23.67 -21.71
N GLU A 56 -10.02 -24.93 -22.06
CA GLU A 56 -8.90 -25.30 -22.93
C GLU A 56 -9.10 -24.81 -24.38
N ALA A 57 -10.35 -24.74 -24.86
CA ALA A 57 -10.69 -24.15 -26.14
C ALA A 57 -10.36 -22.64 -26.15
N CYS A 58 -10.75 -21.90 -25.10
CA CYS A 58 -10.33 -20.50 -24.92
C CYS A 58 -8.80 -20.36 -24.93
N ALA A 59 -8.10 -21.20 -24.18
CA ALA A 59 -6.64 -21.14 -24.09
C ALA A 59 -5.95 -21.44 -25.43
N SER A 60 -6.49 -22.40 -26.20
CA SER A 60 -5.97 -22.75 -27.52
C SER A 60 -6.10 -21.60 -28.51
N LEU A 61 -7.18 -20.82 -28.42
CA LEU A 61 -7.42 -19.65 -29.28
C LEU A 61 -6.42 -18.51 -29.04
N VAL A 62 -5.96 -18.32 -27.81
CA VAL A 62 -4.96 -17.28 -27.46
C VAL A 62 -3.50 -17.76 -27.53
N ALA A 63 -3.29 -19.07 -27.71
CA ALA A 63 -1.96 -19.66 -27.84
C ALA A 63 -1.43 -19.70 -29.28
N THR A 64 -2.26 -19.38 -30.27
CA THR A 64 -1.89 -19.33 -31.69
C THR A 64 -1.06 -18.10 -32.04
N ASP A 65 -0.48 -18.09 -33.24
CA ASP A 65 0.18 -16.90 -33.79
C ASP A 65 -0.80 -15.72 -33.82
N LEU A 66 -0.27 -14.53 -33.54
CA LEU A 66 -1.07 -13.30 -33.49
C LEU A 66 -1.78 -13.05 -34.83
N PRO A 67 -3.08 -12.72 -34.81
CA PRO A 67 -3.80 -12.37 -36.02
C PRO A 67 -3.13 -11.20 -36.76
N GLN A 68 -2.92 -11.37 -38.06
CA GLN A 68 -2.27 -10.37 -38.92
C GLN A 68 -3.26 -9.44 -39.62
N SER A 69 -4.57 -9.65 -39.44
CA SER A 69 -5.62 -8.87 -40.10
C SER A 69 -6.84 -8.66 -39.20
N LEU A 70 -7.63 -7.61 -39.49
CA LEU A 70 -8.84 -7.27 -38.73
C LEU A 70 -9.89 -8.37 -38.78
N THR A 71 -10.07 -9.02 -39.92
CA THR A 71 -11.00 -10.16 -40.05
C THR A 71 -10.58 -11.29 -39.12
N ALA A 72 -9.28 -11.62 -39.07
CA ALA A 72 -8.78 -12.66 -38.19
C ALA A 72 -8.94 -12.29 -36.70
N TRP A 73 -8.71 -11.04 -36.33
CA TRP A 73 -9.01 -10.53 -34.97
C TRP A 73 -10.50 -10.63 -34.63
N SER A 74 -11.38 -10.24 -35.55
CA SER A 74 -12.83 -10.33 -35.36
C SER A 74 -13.29 -11.77 -35.13
N VAL A 75 -12.74 -12.73 -35.88
CA VAL A 75 -13.05 -14.15 -35.72
C VAL A 75 -12.57 -14.67 -34.36
N LEU A 76 -11.33 -14.32 -33.98
CA LEU A 76 -10.75 -14.73 -32.71
C LEU A 76 -11.62 -14.30 -31.52
N PHE A 77 -12.01 -13.03 -31.45
CA PHE A 77 -12.79 -12.53 -30.32
C PHE A 77 -14.25 -12.99 -30.33
N GLU A 78 -14.82 -13.27 -31.50
CA GLU A 78 -16.15 -13.88 -31.59
C GLU A 78 -16.12 -15.31 -31.02
N GLN A 79 -15.14 -16.13 -31.42
CA GLN A 79 -14.96 -17.48 -30.89
C GLN A 79 -14.67 -17.47 -29.38
N LEU A 80 -13.76 -16.59 -28.92
CA LEU A 80 -13.47 -16.44 -27.49
C LEU A 80 -14.71 -16.03 -26.69
N SER A 81 -15.52 -15.10 -27.20
CA SER A 81 -16.75 -14.70 -26.52
C SER A 81 -17.79 -15.83 -26.47
N GLN A 82 -17.86 -16.68 -27.50
CA GLN A 82 -18.77 -17.82 -27.52
C GLN A 82 -18.36 -18.86 -26.47
N HIS A 83 -17.09 -19.26 -26.44
CA HIS A 83 -16.58 -20.18 -25.44
C HIS A 83 -16.69 -19.62 -24.01
N ALA A 84 -16.36 -18.34 -23.80
CA ALA A 84 -16.50 -17.70 -22.48
C ALA A 84 -17.95 -17.68 -21.97
N ALA A 85 -18.94 -17.52 -22.85
CA ALA A 85 -20.36 -17.60 -22.49
C ALA A 85 -20.77 -19.02 -22.09
N VAL A 86 -20.30 -20.05 -22.80
CA VAL A 86 -20.55 -21.45 -22.44
C VAL A 86 -19.92 -21.78 -21.08
N VAL A 87 -18.70 -21.29 -20.82
CA VAL A 87 -18.06 -21.41 -19.51
C VAL A 87 -18.93 -20.79 -18.40
N GLU A 88 -19.48 -19.59 -18.61
CA GLU A 88 -20.39 -18.94 -17.66
C GLU A 88 -21.63 -19.76 -17.37
N ASP A 89 -22.30 -20.27 -18.40
CA ASP A 89 -23.49 -21.11 -18.24
C ASP A 89 -23.19 -22.35 -17.40
N ILE A 90 -22.04 -23.00 -17.66
CA ILE A 90 -21.62 -24.19 -16.91
C ILE A 90 -21.30 -23.84 -15.44
N VAL A 91 -20.53 -22.78 -15.19
CA VAL A 91 -20.15 -22.38 -13.83
C VAL A 91 -21.37 -21.91 -13.03
N SER A 92 -22.30 -21.19 -13.66
CA SER A 92 -23.56 -20.76 -13.04
C SER A 92 -24.42 -21.94 -12.62
N ALA A 93 -24.56 -22.95 -13.50
CA ALA A 93 -25.30 -24.18 -13.20
C ALA A 93 -24.66 -24.94 -12.02
N LEU A 94 -23.34 -25.13 -12.02
CA LEU A 94 -22.62 -25.80 -10.93
C LEU A 94 -22.73 -25.01 -9.61
N SER A 95 -22.61 -23.69 -9.66
CA SER A 95 -22.73 -22.80 -8.50
C SER A 95 -24.13 -22.89 -7.87
N HIS A 96 -25.18 -22.99 -8.68
CA HIS A 96 -26.56 -23.13 -8.19
C HIS A 96 -26.78 -24.49 -7.51
N GLU A 97 -26.18 -25.56 -8.02
CA GLU A 97 -26.32 -26.91 -7.45
C GLU A 97 -25.58 -27.12 -6.13
N HIS A 98 -24.43 -26.45 -5.94
CA HIS A 98 -23.49 -26.72 -4.84
C HIS A 98 -23.32 -25.58 -3.82
N GLY A 99 -23.97 -24.45 -4.06
CA GLY A 99 -23.84 -23.26 -3.23
C GLY A 99 -22.70 -22.35 -3.71
N SER A 100 -22.99 -21.05 -3.73
CA SER A 100 -22.16 -20.04 -4.41
C SER A 100 -20.78 -19.82 -3.78
N SER A 101 -20.58 -20.17 -2.51
CA SER A 101 -19.31 -19.92 -1.82
C SER A 101 -18.13 -20.74 -2.36
N SER A 102 -18.38 -21.96 -2.87
CA SER A 102 -17.30 -22.81 -3.40
C SER A 102 -16.88 -22.43 -4.82
N PHE A 103 -17.65 -21.57 -5.49
CA PHE A 103 -17.45 -21.15 -6.87
C PHE A 103 -17.15 -19.65 -7.00
N GLU A 104 -16.96 -18.94 -5.88
CA GLU A 104 -16.85 -17.49 -5.87
C GLU A 104 -15.65 -16.97 -6.69
N GLU A 105 -14.47 -17.55 -6.50
CA GLU A 105 -13.26 -17.20 -7.27
C GLU A 105 -13.39 -17.59 -8.75
N LEU A 106 -13.95 -18.78 -9.03
CA LEU A 106 -14.15 -19.22 -10.41
C LEU A 106 -15.12 -18.29 -11.14
N ASN A 107 -16.26 -17.95 -10.52
CA ASN A 107 -17.21 -16.97 -11.04
C ASN A 107 -16.56 -15.61 -11.31
N TYR A 108 -15.70 -15.14 -10.40
CA TYR A 108 -14.98 -13.87 -10.58
C TYR A 108 -14.13 -13.87 -11.86
N TRP A 109 -13.36 -14.92 -12.11
CA TRP A 109 -12.52 -15.01 -13.30
C TRP A 109 -13.32 -15.21 -14.59
N VAL A 110 -14.43 -15.96 -14.55
CA VAL A 110 -15.34 -16.07 -15.71
C VAL A 110 -15.95 -14.71 -16.07
N VAL A 111 -16.47 -13.97 -15.09
CA VAL A 111 -17.04 -12.65 -15.31
C VAL A 111 -15.98 -11.68 -15.82
N SER A 112 -14.75 -11.79 -15.33
CA SER A 112 -13.61 -10.99 -15.80
C SER A 112 -13.28 -11.28 -17.27
N LEU A 113 -13.22 -12.56 -17.68
CA LEU A 113 -12.99 -12.96 -19.07
C LEU A 113 -14.12 -12.47 -19.99
N LEU A 114 -15.38 -12.60 -19.57
CA LEU A 114 -16.53 -12.07 -20.31
C LEU A 114 -16.48 -10.55 -20.45
N HIS A 115 -16.11 -9.85 -19.39
CA HIS A 115 -15.96 -8.41 -19.44
C HIS A 115 -14.88 -7.99 -20.44
N GLN A 116 -13.70 -8.62 -20.40
CA GLN A 116 -12.60 -8.35 -21.31
C GLN A 116 -12.97 -8.63 -22.77
N THR A 117 -13.53 -9.81 -23.06
CA THR A 117 -13.94 -10.18 -24.43
C THR A 117 -15.04 -9.27 -24.96
N ARG A 118 -16.04 -8.91 -24.14
CA ARG A 118 -17.09 -7.95 -24.52
C ARG A 118 -16.54 -6.54 -24.76
N ALA A 119 -15.58 -6.09 -23.95
CA ALA A 119 -14.95 -4.79 -24.11
C ALA A 119 -14.21 -4.70 -25.46
N VAL A 120 -13.39 -5.70 -25.78
CA VAL A 120 -12.65 -5.72 -27.05
C VAL A 120 -13.59 -5.85 -28.25
N ARG A 121 -14.64 -6.68 -28.15
CA ARG A 121 -15.64 -6.78 -29.23
C ARG A 121 -16.41 -5.47 -29.43
N ARG A 122 -16.73 -4.75 -28.36
CA ARG A 122 -17.35 -3.42 -28.46
C ARG A 122 -16.43 -2.47 -29.23
N ASP A 123 -15.14 -2.48 -28.92
CA ASP A 123 -14.17 -1.60 -29.58
C ASP A 123 -14.00 -1.99 -31.06
N LEU A 124 -13.94 -3.28 -31.41
CA LEU A 124 -14.00 -3.79 -32.79
C LEU A 124 -15.26 -3.31 -33.54
N ASN A 125 -16.44 -3.47 -32.93
CA ASN A 125 -17.70 -3.09 -33.57
C ASN A 125 -17.87 -1.57 -33.70
N THR A 126 -17.19 -0.79 -32.86
CA THR A 126 -17.30 0.67 -32.86
C THR A 126 -16.27 1.32 -33.78
N LEU A 127 -15.04 0.82 -33.78
CA LEU A 127 -13.91 1.42 -34.51
C LEU A 127 -13.64 0.73 -35.86
N THR A 128 -14.10 -0.50 -36.03
CA THR A 128 -13.95 -1.29 -37.27
C THR A 128 -15.22 -2.12 -37.58
N PRO A 129 -16.43 -1.53 -37.66
CA PRO A 129 -17.71 -2.24 -37.83
C PRO A 129 -17.80 -3.13 -39.09
N TRP A 130 -16.93 -2.90 -40.10
CA TRP A 130 -16.88 -3.72 -41.30
C TRP A 130 -16.11 -5.03 -41.12
N ALA A 131 -15.23 -5.15 -40.11
CA ALA A 131 -14.24 -6.24 -40.01
C ALA A 131 -14.89 -7.63 -40.05
N GLY A 132 -15.92 -7.88 -39.22
CA GLY A 132 -16.62 -9.16 -39.19
C GLY A 132 -17.47 -9.45 -40.44
N LYS A 133 -17.75 -8.44 -41.27
CA LYS A 133 -18.57 -8.54 -42.49
C LYS A 133 -17.73 -8.58 -43.76
N LEU A 134 -16.43 -8.29 -43.67
CA LEU A 134 -15.54 -8.13 -44.83
C LEU A 134 -15.47 -9.40 -45.67
N ALA A 135 -15.05 -10.51 -45.06
CA ALA A 135 -15.00 -11.81 -45.73
C ALA A 135 -16.37 -12.49 -45.86
N ALA A 136 -17.25 -12.32 -44.87
CA ALA A 136 -18.51 -13.06 -44.77
C ALA A 136 -19.67 -12.49 -45.60
N HIS A 137 -19.67 -11.18 -45.87
CA HIS A 137 -20.79 -10.49 -46.51
C HIS A 137 -20.36 -9.68 -47.75
N PHE A 138 -19.39 -8.77 -47.61
CA PHE A 138 -19.02 -7.87 -48.72
C PHE A 138 -18.27 -8.59 -49.84
N THR A 139 -17.29 -9.43 -49.48
CA THR A 139 -16.43 -10.12 -50.44
C THR A 139 -17.19 -11.03 -51.42
N PRO A 140 -18.13 -11.91 -50.96
CA PRO A 140 -18.88 -12.77 -51.87
C PRO A 140 -19.80 -12.01 -52.84
N ILE A 141 -20.23 -10.80 -52.49
CA ILE A 141 -21.08 -9.97 -53.36
C ILE A 141 -20.20 -9.28 -54.41
N LEU A 142 -19.18 -8.54 -53.95
CA LEU A 142 -18.41 -7.64 -54.81
C LEU A 142 -17.41 -8.37 -55.70
N GLN A 143 -16.88 -9.52 -55.28
CA GLN A 143 -15.98 -10.31 -56.14
C GLN A 143 -16.68 -10.95 -57.34
N ASN A 144 -17.98 -11.22 -57.23
CA ASN A 144 -18.77 -11.93 -58.25
C ASN A 144 -19.42 -10.97 -59.26
N CYS A 145 -19.21 -9.66 -59.14
CA CYS A 145 -19.85 -8.63 -59.94
C CYS A 145 -19.32 -8.57 -61.40
N SER A 146 -18.16 -7.96 -61.59
CA SER A 146 -17.45 -7.85 -62.87
C SER A 146 -15.94 -7.93 -62.64
N PRO A 147 -15.12 -8.26 -63.64
CA PRO A 147 -13.66 -8.32 -63.46
C PRO A 147 -13.06 -7.02 -62.94
N ASP A 148 -13.54 -5.87 -63.42
CA ASP A 148 -13.06 -4.54 -63.02
C ASP A 148 -13.45 -4.22 -61.57
N VAL A 149 -14.71 -4.46 -61.20
CA VAL A 149 -15.21 -4.28 -59.82
C VAL A 149 -14.50 -5.22 -58.85
N SER A 150 -14.26 -6.46 -59.26
CA SER A 150 -13.58 -7.48 -58.46
C SER A 150 -12.12 -7.10 -58.18
N ALA A 151 -11.41 -6.58 -59.18
CA ALA A 151 -10.03 -6.13 -59.04
C ALA A 151 -9.91 -4.91 -58.09
N GLU A 152 -10.75 -3.89 -58.28
CA GLU A 152 -10.83 -2.73 -57.38
C GLU A 152 -11.20 -3.14 -55.95
N TRP A 153 -12.17 -4.06 -55.81
CA TRP A 153 -12.56 -4.58 -54.51
C TRP A 153 -11.44 -5.36 -53.82
N GLN A 154 -10.67 -6.18 -54.52
CA GLN A 154 -9.57 -6.94 -53.90
C GLN A 154 -8.53 -6.02 -53.25
N GLU A 155 -8.17 -4.92 -53.91
CA GLU A 155 -7.23 -3.94 -53.37
C GLU A 155 -7.84 -3.18 -52.17
N LEU A 156 -9.11 -2.78 -52.29
CA LEU A 156 -9.83 -2.10 -51.22
C LEU A 156 -10.01 -2.98 -49.99
N ALA A 157 -10.40 -4.25 -50.19
CA ALA A 157 -10.55 -5.23 -49.13
C ALA A 157 -9.23 -5.49 -48.41
N GLY A 158 -8.11 -5.59 -49.14
CA GLY A 158 -6.78 -5.68 -48.53
C GLY A 158 -6.44 -4.47 -47.66
N THR A 159 -6.83 -3.27 -48.09
CA THR A 159 -6.65 -2.04 -47.28
C THR A 159 -7.53 -2.06 -46.02
N LEU A 160 -8.79 -2.48 -46.16
CA LEU A 160 -9.77 -2.57 -45.08
C LEU A 160 -9.47 -3.68 -44.06
N ASP A 161 -8.67 -4.68 -44.42
CA ASP A 161 -8.29 -5.77 -43.52
C ASP A 161 -7.01 -5.48 -42.72
N ASN A 162 -6.28 -4.40 -43.04
CA ASN A 162 -5.14 -3.95 -42.26
C ASN A 162 -5.57 -3.45 -40.88
N ILE A 163 -4.72 -3.61 -39.87
CA ILE A 163 -4.97 -3.15 -38.50
C ILE A 163 -4.55 -1.68 -38.38
N PRO A 164 -5.48 -0.71 -38.28
CA PRO A 164 -5.12 0.70 -38.19
C PRO A 164 -4.71 1.07 -36.76
N SER A 165 -4.06 2.22 -36.60
CA SER A 165 -4.03 2.93 -35.33
C SER A 165 -5.25 3.84 -35.18
N LEU A 166 -5.62 4.20 -33.95
CA LEU A 166 -6.79 5.06 -33.70
C LEU A 166 -6.68 6.41 -34.45
N ALA A 167 -5.48 6.98 -34.52
CA ALA A 167 -5.22 8.26 -35.20
C ALA A 167 -5.35 8.16 -36.73
N ARG A 168 -5.16 6.98 -37.32
CA ARG A 168 -5.20 6.78 -38.78
C ARG A 168 -6.59 6.52 -39.33
N ILE A 169 -7.52 5.99 -38.52
CA ILE A 169 -8.90 5.67 -38.95
C ILE A 169 -9.55 6.86 -39.68
N PRO A 170 -9.53 8.11 -39.18
CA PRO A 170 -10.16 9.23 -39.87
C PRO A 170 -9.62 9.48 -41.29
N GLU A 171 -8.29 9.48 -41.45
CA GLU A 171 -7.60 9.75 -42.72
C GLU A 171 -7.80 8.59 -43.70
N ASP A 172 -7.69 7.35 -43.22
CA ASP A 172 -7.90 6.16 -44.04
C ASP A 172 -9.37 6.03 -44.47
N SER A 173 -10.32 6.36 -43.59
CA SER A 173 -11.76 6.42 -43.93
C SER A 173 -12.02 7.39 -45.08
N GLU A 174 -11.43 8.59 -45.08
CA GLU A 174 -11.62 9.57 -46.16
C GLU A 174 -11.13 9.03 -47.51
N ARG A 175 -9.97 8.36 -47.52
CA ARG A 175 -9.44 7.70 -48.72
C ARG A 175 -10.31 6.54 -49.19
N VAL A 176 -10.78 5.71 -48.27
CA VAL A 176 -11.66 4.57 -48.56
C VAL A 176 -13.00 5.04 -49.09
N LEU A 177 -13.61 6.07 -48.51
CA LEU A 177 -14.90 6.61 -48.96
C LEU A 177 -14.83 7.13 -50.40
N ALA A 178 -13.74 7.81 -50.78
CA ALA A 178 -13.54 8.24 -52.16
C ALA A 178 -13.48 7.06 -53.15
N ARG A 179 -12.82 5.95 -52.76
CA ARG A 179 -12.78 4.71 -53.57
C ARG A 179 -14.14 4.02 -53.64
N LEU A 180 -14.87 3.97 -52.52
CA LEU A 180 -16.22 3.40 -52.48
C LEU A 180 -17.19 4.17 -53.37
N GLU A 181 -17.11 5.49 -53.41
CA GLU A 181 -17.94 6.32 -54.28
C GLU A 181 -17.62 6.10 -55.77
N ALA A 182 -16.34 5.97 -56.11
CA ALA A 182 -15.91 5.62 -57.47
C ALA A 182 -16.42 4.22 -57.88
N LEU A 183 -16.28 3.23 -56.99
CA LEU A 183 -16.75 1.87 -57.23
C LEU A 183 -18.28 1.81 -57.36
N ARG A 184 -19.00 2.55 -56.52
CA ARG A 184 -20.44 2.72 -56.59
C ARG A 184 -20.87 3.32 -57.92
N SER A 185 -20.23 4.41 -58.35
CA SER A 185 -20.50 5.05 -59.64
C SER A 185 -20.30 4.08 -60.81
N HIS A 186 -19.27 3.24 -60.75
CA HIS A 186 -19.03 2.19 -61.75
C HIS A 186 -20.17 1.17 -61.80
N VAL A 187 -20.61 0.67 -60.64
CA VAL A 187 -21.74 -0.29 -60.55
C VAL A 187 -23.06 0.34 -60.99
N GLU A 188 -23.31 1.61 -60.66
CA GLU A 188 -24.52 2.33 -61.05
C GLU A 188 -24.63 2.48 -62.58
N ALA A 189 -23.50 2.64 -63.27
CA ALA A 189 -23.41 2.75 -64.73
C ALA A 189 -23.65 1.43 -65.48
N CYS A 190 -23.57 0.28 -64.80
CA CYS A 190 -23.87 -1.02 -65.41
C CYS A 190 -25.39 -1.27 -65.50
N SER A 191 -25.85 -1.87 -66.60
CA SER A 191 -27.25 -2.31 -66.75
C SER A 191 -27.51 -3.56 -65.89
N PRO A 192 -28.71 -3.70 -65.27
CA PRO A 192 -29.11 -4.92 -64.56
C PRO A 192 -29.03 -6.20 -65.42
N GLU A 193 -29.14 -6.07 -66.75
CA GLU A 193 -29.03 -7.18 -67.69
C GLU A 193 -27.59 -7.68 -67.85
N ILE A 194 -26.60 -6.81 -67.59
CA ILE A 194 -25.16 -7.08 -67.69
C ILE A 194 -24.60 -7.52 -66.35
N MET A 195 -25.19 -7.04 -65.25
CA MET A 195 -24.75 -7.30 -63.88
C MET A 195 -25.97 -7.65 -63.00
N PRO A 196 -26.34 -8.94 -62.91
CA PRO A 196 -27.47 -9.40 -62.10
C PRO A 196 -27.33 -9.06 -60.61
N GLU A 197 -26.10 -9.01 -60.09
CA GLU A 197 -25.79 -8.70 -58.69
C GLU A 197 -25.84 -7.20 -58.36
N ARG A 198 -26.20 -6.34 -59.33
CA ARG A 198 -26.13 -4.88 -59.20
C ARG A 198 -26.79 -4.33 -57.95
N GLU A 199 -28.03 -4.71 -57.66
CA GLU A 199 -28.76 -4.21 -56.48
C GLU A 199 -28.07 -4.64 -55.18
N ALA A 200 -27.70 -5.92 -55.07
CA ALA A 200 -26.98 -6.43 -53.91
C ALA A 200 -25.60 -5.76 -53.73
N ALA A 201 -24.90 -5.44 -54.82
CA ALA A 201 -23.64 -4.72 -54.79
C ALA A 201 -23.82 -3.27 -54.32
N LEU A 202 -24.85 -2.56 -54.79
CA LEU A 202 -25.14 -1.19 -54.34
C LEU A 202 -25.55 -1.16 -52.86
N ASP A 203 -26.35 -2.13 -52.40
CA ASP A 203 -26.71 -2.26 -50.99
C ASP A 203 -25.48 -2.56 -50.12
N ALA A 204 -24.61 -3.47 -50.57
CA ALA A 204 -23.36 -3.81 -49.90
C ALA A 204 -22.41 -2.60 -49.80
N LEU A 205 -22.23 -1.85 -50.88
CA LEU A 205 -21.43 -0.62 -50.90
C LEU A 205 -22.05 0.46 -50.01
N GLY A 206 -23.37 0.63 -50.04
CA GLY A 206 -24.07 1.58 -49.16
C GLY A 206 -23.88 1.25 -47.68
N LEU A 207 -24.03 -0.02 -47.30
CA LEU A 207 -23.78 -0.48 -45.92
C LEU A 207 -22.32 -0.29 -45.52
N LEU A 208 -21.37 -0.58 -46.41
CA LEU A 208 -19.95 -0.40 -46.14
C LEU A 208 -19.60 1.08 -45.97
N THR A 209 -20.13 1.97 -46.80
CA THR A 209 -19.98 3.43 -46.63
C THR A 209 -20.45 3.89 -45.25
N ILE A 210 -21.63 3.46 -44.80
CA ILE A 210 -22.14 3.76 -43.45
C ILE A 210 -21.17 3.27 -42.37
N ASN A 211 -20.70 2.01 -42.46
CA ASN A 211 -19.76 1.45 -41.50
C ASN A 211 -18.46 2.28 -41.41
N ILE A 212 -17.94 2.78 -42.54
CA ILE A 212 -16.70 3.56 -42.60
C ILE A 212 -16.91 4.97 -42.03
N GLU A 213 -18.07 5.60 -42.29
CA GLU A 213 -18.44 6.89 -41.72
C GLU A 213 -18.62 6.82 -40.19
N GLU A 214 -19.31 5.79 -39.70
CA GLU A 214 -19.51 5.55 -38.27
C GLU A 214 -18.18 5.38 -37.53
N ALA A 215 -17.26 4.59 -38.10
CA ALA A 215 -15.93 4.39 -37.54
C ALA A 215 -15.10 5.67 -37.51
N SER A 216 -15.12 6.45 -38.60
CA SER A 216 -14.43 7.74 -38.67
C SER A 216 -14.96 8.70 -37.60
N SER A 217 -16.28 8.77 -37.44
CA SER A 217 -16.93 9.56 -36.40
C SER A 217 -16.55 9.11 -34.99
N ALA A 218 -16.59 7.80 -34.72
CA ALA A 218 -16.22 7.23 -33.44
C ALA A 218 -14.75 7.50 -33.09
N ALA A 219 -13.83 7.32 -34.04
CA ALA A 219 -12.41 7.62 -33.88
C ALA A 219 -12.16 9.11 -33.62
N LYS A 220 -12.76 10.00 -34.42
CA LYS A 220 -12.68 11.47 -34.23
C LYS A 220 -13.18 11.87 -32.83
N ASN A 221 -14.27 11.27 -32.35
CA ASN A 221 -14.81 11.51 -31.01
C ASN A 221 -13.86 11.03 -29.90
N ALA A 222 -13.27 9.84 -30.04
CA ALA A 222 -12.30 9.31 -29.08
C ALA A 222 -11.04 10.19 -29.00
N LEU A 223 -10.46 10.55 -30.14
CA LEU A 223 -9.28 11.43 -30.24
C LEU A 223 -9.56 12.83 -29.67
N SER A 224 -10.75 13.38 -29.91
CA SER A 224 -11.17 14.66 -29.35
C SER A 224 -11.26 14.60 -27.83
N ARG A 225 -11.82 13.51 -27.27
CA ARG A 225 -11.87 13.30 -25.80
C ARG A 225 -10.47 13.19 -25.20
N MET A 226 -9.56 12.46 -25.84
CA MET A 226 -8.16 12.36 -25.41
C MET A 226 -7.46 13.72 -25.44
N SER A 227 -7.67 14.50 -26.49
CA SER A 227 -7.12 15.87 -26.61
C SER A 227 -7.65 16.79 -25.50
N LEU A 228 -8.94 16.69 -25.16
CA LEU A 228 -9.51 17.43 -24.03
C LEU A 228 -8.88 17.02 -22.69
N LEU A 229 -8.65 15.71 -22.48
CA LEU A 229 -7.96 15.22 -21.28
C LEU A 229 -6.52 15.73 -21.19
N VAL A 230 -5.80 15.81 -22.31
CA VAL A 230 -4.45 16.39 -22.38
C VAL A 230 -4.47 17.84 -21.89
N VAL A 231 -5.36 18.66 -22.46
CA VAL A 231 -5.51 20.07 -22.05
C VAL A 231 -5.89 20.22 -20.58
N GLN A 232 -6.79 19.36 -20.07
CA GLN A 232 -7.18 19.35 -18.66
C GLN A 232 -6.04 18.96 -17.72
N CYS A 233 -5.19 18.00 -18.12
CA CYS A 233 -4.00 17.63 -17.35
C CYS A 233 -3.02 18.81 -17.25
N ASP A 234 -2.72 19.46 -18.38
CA ASP A 234 -1.82 20.61 -18.42
C ASP A 234 -2.35 21.77 -17.56
N ARG A 235 -3.65 22.06 -17.68
CA ARG A 235 -4.30 23.08 -16.86
C ARG A 235 -4.18 22.76 -15.36
N THR A 236 -4.55 21.54 -14.97
CA THR A 236 -4.50 21.09 -13.58
C THR A 236 -3.09 21.22 -12.98
N VAL A 237 -2.04 20.86 -13.73
CA VAL A 237 -0.65 21.01 -13.28
C VAL A 237 -0.24 22.49 -13.23
N SER A 238 -0.61 23.30 -14.23
CA SER A 238 -0.26 24.72 -14.27
C SER A 238 -0.89 25.54 -13.14
N GLU A 239 -2.11 25.17 -12.71
CA GLU A 239 -2.87 25.84 -11.66
C GLU A 239 -2.39 25.46 -10.24
N MET A 240 -1.70 24.33 -10.05
CA MET A 240 -1.11 23.97 -8.76
C MET A 240 0.01 24.94 -8.38
N ASP A 241 -0.14 25.67 -7.27
CA ASP A 241 0.86 26.62 -6.79
C ASP A 241 1.70 26.02 -5.65
N PHE A 242 2.98 25.74 -5.87
CA PHE A 242 3.87 25.24 -4.81
C PHE A 242 4.50 26.34 -3.95
N ARG A 243 4.42 27.61 -4.36
CA ARG A 243 5.18 28.72 -3.74
C ARG A 243 4.80 28.94 -2.29
N PHE A 244 3.52 28.82 -1.96
CA PHE A 244 3.05 29.11 -0.60
C PHE A 244 3.56 28.09 0.44
N LEU A 245 3.99 26.89 0.01
CA LEU A 245 4.61 25.89 0.89
C LEU A 245 6.10 26.16 1.12
N LEU A 246 6.76 26.96 0.26
CA LEU A 246 8.20 27.21 0.34
C LEU A 246 8.53 28.14 1.51
N ASP A 247 9.34 27.67 2.45
CA ASP A 247 9.95 28.53 3.45
C ASP A 247 11.08 29.34 2.80
N GLU A 248 10.94 30.66 2.77
CA GLU A 248 11.86 31.55 2.07
C GLU A 248 13.24 31.63 2.70
N GLU A 249 13.37 31.34 3.99
CA GLU A 249 14.64 31.38 4.71
C GLU A 249 15.36 30.04 4.60
N ARG A 250 14.65 28.94 4.87
CA ARG A 250 15.21 27.59 4.83
C ARG A 250 15.35 27.06 3.41
N LYS A 251 14.59 27.61 2.46
CA LYS A 251 14.49 27.17 1.06
C LYS A 251 14.07 25.70 0.92
N VAL A 252 13.22 25.24 1.83
CA VAL A 252 12.60 23.90 1.82
C VAL A 252 11.09 24.02 2.02
N PHE A 253 10.34 22.98 1.64
CA PHE A 253 8.89 22.99 1.82
C PHE A 253 8.49 22.73 3.27
N SER A 254 7.45 23.43 3.73
CA SER A 254 6.68 23.01 4.90
C SER A 254 5.85 21.77 4.54
N ILE A 255 5.63 20.88 5.51
CA ILE A 255 4.88 19.63 5.31
C ILE A 255 3.39 19.90 5.05
N GLY A 256 2.86 21.01 5.55
CA GLY A 256 1.43 21.30 5.44
C GLY A 256 1.11 22.77 5.60
N TYR A 257 -0.11 23.12 5.20
CA TYR A 257 -0.70 24.44 5.38
C TYR A 257 -2.10 24.29 5.95
N ASN A 258 -2.31 24.89 7.12
CA ASN A 258 -3.61 24.94 7.75
C ASN A 258 -4.40 26.12 7.18
N VAL A 259 -5.42 25.81 6.38
CA VAL A 259 -6.29 26.81 5.74
C VAL A 259 -7.09 27.61 6.76
N THR A 260 -7.57 26.96 7.82
CA THR A 260 -8.35 27.60 8.89
C THR A 260 -7.53 28.65 9.64
N ASP A 261 -6.29 28.30 9.97
CA ASP A 261 -5.37 29.16 10.72
C ASP A 261 -4.58 30.12 9.81
N GLY A 262 -4.65 29.94 8.49
CA GLY A 262 -3.87 30.70 7.51
C GLY A 262 -2.35 30.60 7.71
N ARG A 263 -1.85 29.45 8.19
CA ARG A 263 -0.43 29.27 8.53
C ARG A 263 0.13 27.94 8.07
N ARG A 264 1.43 27.94 7.77
CA ARG A 264 2.22 26.74 7.52
C ARG A 264 2.49 25.98 8.81
N ASP A 265 2.68 24.67 8.66
CA ASP A 265 3.20 23.83 9.73
C ASP A 265 4.67 24.13 10.00
N ASN A 266 5.10 23.96 11.24
CA ASN A 266 6.49 24.15 11.68
C ASN A 266 7.34 22.87 11.51
N SER A 267 6.99 22.06 10.51
CA SER A 267 7.69 20.84 10.12
C SER A 267 8.00 20.93 8.63
N TYR A 268 9.14 20.38 8.21
CA TYR A 268 9.70 20.64 6.88
C TYR A 268 10.14 19.35 6.18
N TYR A 269 9.99 19.34 4.86
CA TYR A 269 10.58 18.34 3.98
C TYR A 269 12.00 18.76 3.61
N ASP A 270 12.96 18.35 4.44
CA ASP A 270 14.35 18.82 4.40
C ASP A 270 15.36 17.73 4.07
N LEU A 271 14.94 16.55 3.61
CA LEU A 271 15.82 15.43 3.23
C LEU A 271 15.65 15.06 1.75
N LEU A 272 16.75 14.71 1.09
CA LEU A 272 16.72 14.22 -0.29
C LEU A 272 16.13 12.80 -0.37
N ALA A 273 16.38 11.97 0.65
CA ALA A 273 15.73 10.68 0.82
C ALA A 273 14.34 10.85 1.44
N SER A 274 13.40 11.35 0.62
CA SER A 274 11.98 11.46 0.93
C SER A 274 11.16 11.34 -0.36
N GLU A 275 9.93 10.85 -0.23
CA GLU A 275 8.88 10.86 -1.24
C GLU A 275 8.61 12.26 -1.78
N SER A 276 8.73 13.28 -0.92
CA SER A 276 8.42 14.68 -1.22
C SER A 276 9.40 15.29 -2.22
N ARG A 277 10.52 14.61 -2.51
CA ARG A 277 11.45 15.06 -3.57
C ARG A 277 10.78 15.11 -4.93
N LEU A 278 9.76 14.28 -5.19
CA LEU A 278 9.00 14.36 -6.45
C LEU A 278 8.27 15.70 -6.55
N ALA A 279 7.63 16.16 -5.47
CA ALA A 279 6.99 17.47 -5.42
C ALA A 279 8.03 18.60 -5.59
N SER A 280 9.18 18.47 -4.93
CA SER A 280 10.32 19.38 -5.07
C SER A 280 10.81 19.48 -6.53
N PHE A 281 10.96 18.34 -7.19
CA PHE A 281 11.37 18.26 -8.60
C PHE A 281 10.35 18.92 -9.52
N ILE A 282 9.05 18.61 -9.36
CA ILE A 282 7.98 19.18 -10.17
C ILE A 282 7.88 20.70 -9.97
N ALA A 283 7.97 21.18 -8.74
CA ALA A 283 7.90 22.61 -8.45
C ALA A 283 9.05 23.39 -9.11
N ILE A 284 10.25 22.79 -9.14
CA ILE A 284 11.40 23.36 -9.87
C ILE A 284 11.16 23.33 -11.37
N ALA A 285 10.71 22.19 -11.91
CA ALA A 285 10.44 22.02 -13.34
C ALA A 285 9.37 23.00 -13.86
N LYS A 286 8.36 23.27 -13.05
CA LYS A 286 7.30 24.27 -13.32
C LYS A 286 7.80 25.72 -13.21
N GLY A 287 8.93 25.94 -12.53
CA GLY A 287 9.46 27.28 -12.25
C GLY A 287 8.80 27.98 -11.06
N ASP A 288 8.05 27.24 -10.23
CA ASP A 288 7.45 27.78 -9.01
C ASP A 288 8.51 28.09 -7.95
N VAL A 289 9.53 27.25 -7.84
CA VAL A 289 10.61 27.38 -6.85
C VAL A 289 11.99 27.31 -7.52
N PRO A 290 13.01 28.02 -6.98
CA PRO A 290 14.35 28.02 -7.56
C PRO A 290 15.06 26.67 -7.38
N GLN A 291 15.98 26.32 -8.29
CA GLN A 291 16.79 25.10 -8.20
C GLN A 291 17.58 24.96 -6.90
N GLU A 292 17.92 26.08 -6.24
CA GLU A 292 18.56 26.09 -4.92
C GLU A 292 17.82 25.24 -3.88
N HIS A 293 16.50 25.13 -4.00
CA HIS A 293 15.66 24.27 -3.16
C HIS A 293 16.16 22.82 -3.15
N TRP A 294 16.49 22.25 -4.31
CA TRP A 294 16.99 20.88 -4.43
C TRP A 294 18.31 20.66 -3.67
N PHE A 295 19.19 21.66 -3.71
CA PHE A 295 20.50 21.62 -3.06
C PHE A 295 20.42 21.91 -1.55
N ARG A 296 19.26 22.34 -1.05
CA ARG A 296 18.99 22.53 0.38
C ARG A 296 18.47 21.28 1.07
N LEU A 297 17.98 20.31 0.31
CA LEU A 297 17.61 19.00 0.84
C LEU A 297 18.84 18.29 1.44
N GLY A 298 18.67 17.67 2.60
CA GLY A 298 19.72 17.03 3.37
C GLY A 298 20.26 15.80 2.66
N ARG A 299 21.60 15.69 2.64
CA ARG A 299 22.37 14.61 1.99
C ARG A 299 23.13 13.77 3.02
N GLN A 300 22.55 13.60 4.20
CA GLN A 300 23.21 12.86 5.26
C GLN A 300 23.37 11.39 4.84
N LEU A 301 24.58 10.85 4.97
CA LEU A 301 24.92 9.49 4.54
C LEU A 301 25.21 8.57 5.71
N THR A 302 24.74 7.33 5.60
CA THR A 302 24.99 6.21 6.52
C THR A 302 25.65 5.05 5.76
N PRO A 303 26.60 4.31 6.37
CA PRO A 303 27.21 3.16 5.72
C PRO A 303 26.28 1.95 5.76
N VAL A 304 26.19 1.23 4.64
CA VAL A 304 25.37 0.02 4.47
C VAL A 304 26.24 -1.05 3.83
N GLY A 305 26.76 -1.97 4.64
CA GLY A 305 27.74 -2.96 4.17
C GLY A 305 28.98 -2.29 3.56
N ARG A 306 29.16 -2.43 2.25
CA ARG A 306 30.25 -1.79 1.47
C ARG A 306 29.81 -0.52 0.73
N SER A 307 28.53 -0.18 0.75
CA SER A 307 27.94 0.96 0.06
C SER A 307 27.50 2.03 1.06
N ARG A 308 26.94 3.12 0.55
CA ARG A 308 26.34 4.20 1.35
C ARG A 308 24.90 4.43 0.92
N ALA A 309 24.06 4.82 1.87
CA ALA A 309 22.71 5.27 1.61
C ALA A 309 22.51 6.66 2.20
N LEU A 310 21.70 7.48 1.53
CA LEU A 310 21.09 8.65 2.17
C LEU A 310 20.22 8.19 3.34
N VAL A 311 20.23 8.99 4.40
CA VAL A 311 19.37 8.80 5.57
C VAL A 311 18.02 9.47 5.30
N SER A 312 16.93 8.75 5.53
CA SER A 312 15.56 9.30 5.51
C SER A 312 15.05 9.56 6.94
N TRP A 313 13.84 10.10 7.08
CA TRP A 313 13.32 10.40 8.42
C TRP A 313 13.01 9.12 9.19
N THR A 314 12.27 8.21 8.55
CA THR A 314 11.76 7.00 9.21
C THR A 314 12.33 5.70 8.69
N ALA A 315 13.19 5.73 7.67
CA ALA A 315 13.71 4.56 6.98
C ALA A 315 12.64 3.70 6.30
N THR A 316 11.51 4.29 5.90
CA THR A 316 10.48 3.53 5.18
C THR A 316 10.93 3.33 3.73
N MET A 317 10.62 2.18 3.12
CA MET A 317 11.00 1.91 1.73
C MET A 317 10.43 2.95 0.76
N PHE A 318 9.20 3.40 1.02
CA PHE A 318 8.49 4.40 0.23
C PHE A 318 9.24 5.73 0.12
N GLU A 319 9.86 6.25 1.19
CA GLU A 319 10.66 7.49 1.17
C GLU A 319 11.75 7.44 0.08
N TYR A 320 12.27 6.24 -0.20
CA TYR A 320 13.26 6.01 -1.24
C TYR A 320 12.64 5.70 -2.60
N MET A 321 11.63 4.84 -2.67
CA MET A 321 11.24 4.19 -3.93
C MET A 321 9.99 4.77 -4.58
N MET A 322 9.12 5.48 -3.85
CA MET A 322 7.92 6.08 -4.44
C MET A 322 8.25 7.03 -5.61
N PRO A 323 9.29 7.87 -5.54
CA PRO A 323 9.67 8.71 -6.67
C PRO A 323 10.03 7.92 -7.93
N LEU A 324 10.56 6.69 -7.80
CA LEU A 324 10.92 5.83 -8.94
C LEU A 324 9.72 5.31 -9.73
N LEU A 325 8.49 5.47 -9.23
CA LEU A 325 7.30 5.15 -10.02
C LEU A 325 7.23 5.97 -11.31
N VAL A 326 7.81 7.18 -11.31
CA VAL A 326 7.79 8.11 -12.45
C VAL A 326 9.15 8.77 -12.73
N MET A 327 10.05 8.86 -11.76
CA MET A 327 11.38 9.44 -11.97
C MET A 327 12.37 8.34 -12.35
N ARG A 328 13.18 8.59 -13.39
CA ARG A 328 14.25 7.66 -13.80
C ARG A 328 15.33 7.54 -12.72
N ASP A 329 15.84 6.32 -12.57
CA ASP A 329 17.10 6.08 -11.86
C ASP A 329 18.29 6.26 -12.82
N PHE A 330 19.40 6.72 -12.26
CA PHE A 330 20.66 6.87 -12.97
C PHE A 330 21.74 6.07 -12.24
N PRO A 331 22.33 5.04 -12.89
CA PRO A 331 23.46 4.31 -12.33
C PRO A 331 24.60 5.24 -11.91
N ASP A 332 25.34 4.83 -10.89
CA ASP A 332 26.52 5.55 -10.37
C ASP A 332 26.27 6.98 -9.86
N THR A 333 25.02 7.30 -9.53
CA THR A 333 24.61 8.52 -8.84
C THR A 333 24.40 8.29 -7.34
N LEU A 334 24.32 9.38 -6.57
CA LEU A 334 24.01 9.37 -5.14
C LEU A 334 22.69 8.65 -4.83
N LEU A 335 21.65 8.93 -5.62
CA LEU A 335 20.34 8.28 -5.50
C LEU A 335 20.42 6.81 -5.93
N GLY A 336 21.07 6.51 -7.06
CA GLY A 336 21.22 5.14 -7.55
C GLY A 336 22.01 4.22 -6.61
N GLU A 337 23.05 4.72 -5.92
CA GLU A 337 23.75 3.98 -4.85
C GLU A 337 22.81 3.78 -3.64
N THR A 338 22.09 4.84 -3.25
CA THR A 338 21.14 4.80 -2.12
C THR A 338 20.04 3.77 -2.33
N TYR A 339 19.45 3.68 -3.52
CA TYR A 339 18.37 2.73 -3.80
C TYR A 339 18.84 1.29 -3.62
N ARG A 340 19.96 0.93 -4.24
CA ARG A 340 20.55 -0.42 -4.11
C ARG A 340 20.94 -0.74 -2.67
N ALA A 341 21.53 0.22 -1.96
CA ALA A 341 21.90 0.05 -0.56
C ALA A 341 20.66 -0.13 0.35
N ALA A 342 19.60 0.66 0.16
CA ALA A 342 18.37 0.57 0.96
C ALA A 342 17.68 -0.79 0.77
N VAL A 343 17.54 -1.28 -0.48
CA VAL A 343 16.97 -2.60 -0.77
C VAL A 343 17.82 -3.72 -0.17
N ALA A 344 19.15 -3.66 -0.33
CA ALA A 344 20.04 -4.67 0.24
C ALA A 344 19.92 -4.73 1.77
N ARG A 345 19.82 -3.57 2.45
CA ARG A 345 19.67 -3.51 3.91
C ARG A 345 18.31 -4.03 4.38
N GLN A 346 17.24 -3.77 3.61
CA GLN A 346 15.92 -4.33 3.88
C GLN A 346 15.91 -5.86 3.80
N ILE A 347 16.54 -6.43 2.76
CA ILE A 347 16.71 -7.88 2.60
C ILE A 347 17.50 -8.47 3.77
N GLU A 348 18.66 -7.88 4.09
CA GLU A 348 19.51 -8.31 5.21
C GLU A 348 18.75 -8.27 6.54
N TYR A 349 18.01 -7.20 6.82
CA TYR A 349 17.25 -7.08 8.06
C TYR A 349 16.12 -8.12 8.17
N GLY A 350 15.42 -8.41 7.06
CA GLY A 350 14.44 -9.50 7.02
C GLY A 350 15.08 -10.86 7.35
N GLN A 351 16.29 -11.12 6.80
CA GLN A 351 17.06 -12.33 7.09
C GLN A 351 17.50 -12.39 8.56
N GLU A 352 18.03 -11.31 9.12
CA GLU A 352 18.43 -11.18 10.54
C GLU A 352 17.26 -11.50 11.49
N ARG A 353 16.05 -11.10 11.12
CA ARG A 353 14.82 -11.32 11.91
C ARG A 353 14.09 -12.62 11.58
N GLY A 354 14.52 -13.35 10.53
CA GLY A 354 13.89 -14.59 10.10
C GLY A 354 12.49 -14.42 9.47
N VAL A 355 12.14 -13.22 9.01
CA VAL A 355 10.83 -12.89 8.41
C VAL A 355 11.01 -12.46 6.93
N PRO A 356 9.94 -12.32 6.13
CA PRO A 356 10.03 -11.65 4.83
C PRO A 356 10.52 -10.20 5.00
N TRP A 357 11.01 -9.58 3.94
CA TRP A 357 11.42 -8.16 3.97
C TRP A 357 10.38 -7.26 3.31
N GLY A 358 10.57 -5.94 3.40
CA GLY A 358 9.63 -4.94 2.88
C GLY A 358 9.00 -4.12 3.99
N ILE A 359 9.81 -3.40 4.75
CA ILE A 359 9.35 -2.52 5.83
C ILE A 359 9.11 -1.12 5.28
N SER A 360 7.90 -0.60 5.48
CA SER A 360 7.51 0.74 5.10
C SER A 360 6.32 1.18 5.95
N GLU A 361 5.83 2.40 5.79
CA GLU A 361 4.59 2.83 6.45
C GLU A 361 3.40 1.94 6.04
N CYS A 362 2.62 1.49 7.01
CA CYS A 362 1.47 0.64 6.74
C CYS A 362 0.52 0.60 7.93
N ALA A 363 -0.65 -0.02 7.74
CA ALA A 363 -1.45 -0.42 8.88
C ALA A 363 -0.84 -1.62 9.62
N TYR A 364 -1.13 -1.73 10.91
CA TYR A 364 -0.54 -2.74 11.81
C TYR A 364 -1.54 -3.21 12.87
N ASN A 365 -1.17 -4.20 13.69
CA ASN A 365 -2.11 -4.85 14.61
C ASN A 365 -2.35 -4.06 15.92
N ALA A 366 -2.69 -2.79 15.78
CA ALA A 366 -3.32 -1.99 16.83
C ALA A 366 -4.65 -1.47 16.28
N ARG A 367 -5.64 -1.28 17.15
CA ARG A 367 -6.98 -0.85 16.75
C ARG A 367 -7.46 0.34 17.58
N ASP A 368 -8.20 1.24 16.94
CA ASP A 368 -8.93 2.29 17.65
C ASP A 368 -10.21 1.73 18.31
N LEU A 369 -10.96 2.63 18.97
CA LEU A 369 -12.26 2.32 19.59
C LEU A 369 -13.32 1.80 18.60
N HIS A 370 -13.12 2.04 17.30
CA HIS A 370 -14.01 1.58 16.22
C HIS A 370 -13.50 0.30 15.54
N LEU A 371 -12.45 -0.32 16.10
CA LEU A 371 -11.79 -1.52 15.57
C LEU A 371 -11.08 -1.32 14.24
N ASN A 372 -10.78 -0.07 13.84
CA ASN A 372 -9.97 0.20 12.66
C ASN A 372 -8.49 -0.02 12.98
N TYR A 373 -7.78 -0.68 12.07
CA TYR A 373 -6.33 -0.79 12.16
C TYR A 373 -5.68 0.59 12.19
N GLN A 374 -4.72 0.77 13.09
CA GLN A 374 -3.91 1.98 13.16
C GLN A 374 -2.84 1.96 12.07
N TYR A 375 -2.34 3.15 11.73
CA TYR A 375 -1.36 3.37 10.69
C TYR A 375 -0.09 3.98 11.27
N GLY A 376 1.08 3.47 10.85
CA GLY A 376 2.35 3.87 11.45
C GLY A 376 3.51 3.86 10.45
N PRO A 377 4.52 4.72 10.66
CA PRO A 377 5.75 4.68 9.88
C PRO A 377 6.74 3.67 10.49
N PHE A 378 7.04 2.62 9.73
CA PHE A 378 8.02 1.60 10.06
C PHE A 378 9.22 1.68 9.13
N GLY A 379 10.42 1.45 9.65
CA GLY A 379 11.61 1.45 8.82
C GLY A 379 12.74 0.63 9.41
N VAL A 380 13.79 0.46 8.61
CA VAL A 380 14.92 -0.39 8.98
C VAL A 380 15.93 0.40 9.82
N PRO A 381 16.35 -0.13 10.99
CA PRO A 381 17.36 0.51 11.83
C PRO A 381 18.65 0.80 11.07
N GLY A 382 19.22 1.99 11.30
CA GLY A 382 20.47 2.46 10.68
C GLY A 382 20.29 3.22 9.36
N LEU A 383 19.09 3.24 8.77
CA LEU A 383 18.74 4.04 7.59
C LEU A 383 17.93 5.31 7.92
N GLY A 384 17.46 5.47 9.16
CA GLY A 384 16.51 6.51 9.55
C GLY A 384 16.98 7.34 10.73
N LEU A 385 16.46 8.57 10.86
CA LEU A 385 16.72 9.44 12.02
C LEU A 385 15.82 9.14 13.23
N LYS A 386 14.63 8.57 12.98
CA LYS A 386 13.67 8.19 14.03
C LYS A 386 14.26 7.14 14.98
N ARG A 387 14.11 7.35 16.29
CA ARG A 387 14.51 6.38 17.32
C ARG A 387 13.48 5.25 17.43
N GLY A 388 13.95 4.06 17.84
CA GLY A 388 13.07 2.93 18.16
C GLY A 388 12.64 2.08 16.96
N LEU A 389 13.20 2.31 15.77
CA LEU A 389 12.88 1.54 14.55
C LEU A 389 13.06 0.02 14.70
N SER A 390 13.88 -0.44 15.65
CA SER A 390 14.11 -1.86 15.89
C SER A 390 13.01 -2.56 16.70
N GLN A 391 12.10 -1.80 17.32
CA GLN A 391 11.10 -2.30 18.28
C GLN A 391 9.88 -2.92 17.61
N GLU A 392 9.54 -2.43 16.42
CA GLU A 392 8.35 -2.83 15.68
C GLU A 392 8.76 -3.56 14.41
N LEU A 393 8.12 -4.69 14.12
CA LEU A 393 8.44 -5.54 12.97
C LEU A 393 7.17 -5.82 12.18
N VAL A 394 6.86 -4.90 11.26
CA VAL A 394 5.70 -4.99 10.38
C VAL A 394 6.21 -5.02 8.94
N ILE A 395 5.80 -6.05 8.20
CA ILE A 395 6.20 -6.25 6.81
C ILE A 395 5.01 -5.95 5.91
N THR A 396 5.22 -5.11 4.89
CA THR A 396 4.18 -4.74 3.94
C THR A 396 4.55 -5.13 2.50
N PRO A 397 3.69 -5.88 1.79
CA PRO A 397 3.99 -6.35 0.43
C PRO A 397 4.26 -5.24 -0.60
N TYR A 398 3.60 -4.08 -0.50
CA TYR A 398 3.80 -3.00 -1.49
C TYR A 398 5.24 -2.47 -1.49
N ALA A 399 5.92 -2.48 -0.33
CA ALA A 399 7.32 -2.11 -0.22
C ALA A 399 8.24 -3.06 -1.01
N THR A 400 7.88 -4.35 -1.04
CA THR A 400 8.58 -5.34 -1.88
C THR A 400 8.34 -5.08 -3.36
N MET A 401 7.11 -4.72 -3.74
CA MET A 401 6.78 -4.39 -5.13
C MET A 401 7.52 -3.14 -5.61
N LEU A 402 7.60 -2.09 -4.78
CA LEU A 402 8.42 -0.91 -5.05
C LEU A 402 9.90 -1.26 -5.27
N ALA A 403 10.46 -2.10 -4.38
CA ALA A 403 11.84 -2.57 -4.51
C ALA A 403 12.07 -3.45 -5.75
N GLY A 404 11.02 -4.01 -6.35
CA GLY A 404 11.09 -4.74 -7.61
C GLY A 404 11.61 -3.88 -8.77
N MET A 405 11.47 -2.55 -8.72
CA MET A 405 12.07 -1.65 -9.71
C MET A 405 13.61 -1.59 -9.62
N ILE A 406 14.20 -2.09 -8.53
CA ILE A 406 15.65 -2.15 -8.30
C ILE A 406 16.17 -3.58 -8.40
N ASP A 407 15.50 -4.54 -7.76
CA ASP A 407 15.84 -5.96 -7.79
C ASP A 407 14.57 -6.83 -8.01
N PRO A 408 14.17 -7.04 -9.28
CA PRO A 408 12.94 -7.77 -9.60
C PRO A 408 12.95 -9.23 -9.12
N LEU A 409 14.10 -9.90 -9.15
CA LEU A 409 14.21 -11.31 -8.79
C LEU A 409 14.05 -11.50 -7.28
N ALA A 410 14.76 -10.69 -6.48
CA ALA A 410 14.61 -10.74 -5.03
C ALA A 410 13.19 -10.36 -4.60
N ALA A 411 12.58 -9.36 -5.25
CA ALA A 411 11.20 -8.97 -4.98
C ALA A 411 10.22 -10.11 -5.27
N LYS A 412 10.36 -10.78 -6.42
CA LYS A 412 9.53 -11.94 -6.77
C LYS A 412 9.64 -13.06 -5.74
N GLU A 413 10.84 -13.45 -5.35
CA GLU A 413 11.06 -14.50 -4.35
C GLU A 413 10.43 -14.16 -2.99
N ASN A 414 10.50 -12.88 -2.60
CA ASN A 414 9.91 -12.40 -1.36
C ASN A 414 8.38 -12.32 -1.44
N LEU A 415 7.80 -11.95 -2.58
CA LEU A 415 6.35 -11.98 -2.81
C LEU A 415 5.81 -13.42 -2.76
N ASP A 416 6.52 -14.40 -3.35
CA ASP A 416 6.17 -15.82 -3.22
C ASP A 416 6.20 -16.28 -1.76
N ARG A 417 7.15 -15.78 -0.97
CA ARG A 417 7.21 -16.06 0.46
C ARG A 417 6.02 -15.41 1.19
N LEU A 418 5.74 -14.14 0.95
CA LEU A 418 4.60 -13.42 1.53
C LEU A 418 3.26 -14.11 1.20
N ALA A 419 3.10 -14.59 -0.04
CA ALA A 419 1.92 -15.34 -0.47
C ALA A 419 1.79 -16.66 0.29
N ARG A 420 2.88 -17.44 0.44
CA ARG A 420 2.92 -18.64 1.30
C ARG A 420 2.64 -18.34 2.77
N GLU A 421 2.90 -17.11 3.20
CA GLU A 421 2.56 -16.64 4.55
C GLU A 421 1.09 -16.19 4.71
N GLY A 422 0.30 -16.24 3.63
CA GLY A 422 -1.13 -15.96 3.62
C GLY A 422 -1.49 -14.51 3.31
N ALA A 423 -0.52 -13.67 2.90
CA ALA A 423 -0.78 -12.26 2.63
C ALA A 423 -1.49 -12.00 1.30
N LEU A 424 -1.57 -12.97 0.39
CA LEU A 424 -2.25 -12.82 -0.90
C LEU A 424 -3.75 -13.09 -0.76
N ALA A 425 -4.58 -12.20 -1.30
CA ALA A 425 -6.03 -12.27 -1.31
C ALA A 425 -6.60 -11.86 -2.67
N ARG A 426 -7.94 -11.79 -2.79
CA ARG A 426 -8.64 -11.49 -4.05
C ARG A 426 -8.19 -10.17 -4.70
N TYR A 427 -8.03 -9.12 -3.90
CA TYR A 427 -7.61 -7.80 -4.40
C TYR A 427 -6.09 -7.61 -4.40
N GLY A 428 -5.34 -8.70 -4.53
CA GLY A 428 -3.90 -8.72 -4.40
C GLY A 428 -3.48 -8.89 -2.93
N PHE A 429 -2.29 -8.40 -2.61
CA PHE A 429 -1.74 -8.56 -1.27
C PHE A 429 -2.46 -7.66 -0.26
N TYR A 430 -2.78 -8.23 0.91
CA TYR A 430 -3.21 -7.50 2.09
C TYR A 430 -2.15 -6.49 2.54
N GLU A 431 -2.62 -5.49 3.28
CA GLU A 431 -1.85 -4.34 3.73
C GLU A 431 -0.52 -4.68 4.39
N ALA A 432 -0.50 -5.62 5.34
CA ALA A 432 0.71 -5.99 6.06
C ALA A 432 0.61 -7.32 6.81
N ILE A 433 1.75 -7.76 7.30
CA ILE A 433 1.90 -8.82 8.31
C ILE A 433 2.67 -8.23 9.50
N ASP A 434 2.05 -8.23 10.68
CA ASP A 434 2.66 -7.75 11.93
C ASP A 434 3.28 -8.92 12.71
N TYR A 435 4.58 -8.84 12.96
CA TYR A 435 5.38 -9.81 13.73
C TYR A 435 5.80 -9.25 15.10
N THR A 436 5.28 -8.10 15.50
CA THR A 436 5.66 -7.43 16.75
C THR A 436 5.13 -8.21 17.94
N GLN A 437 6.03 -8.78 18.76
CA GLN A 437 5.67 -9.74 19.82
C GLN A 437 4.61 -9.21 20.79
N GLU A 438 4.67 -7.92 21.14
CA GLU A 438 3.72 -7.27 22.06
C GLU A 438 2.31 -7.16 21.49
N ARG A 439 2.16 -7.20 20.16
CA ARG A 439 0.88 -7.07 19.45
C ARG A 439 0.37 -8.40 18.89
N VAL A 440 1.18 -9.45 18.90
CA VAL A 440 0.79 -10.77 18.39
C VAL A 440 0.23 -11.60 19.56
N PRO A 441 -0.96 -12.22 19.42
CA PRO A 441 -1.51 -13.09 20.46
C PRO A 441 -0.54 -14.24 20.82
N GLN A 442 -0.53 -14.67 22.09
CA GLN A 442 0.45 -15.60 22.69
C GLN A 442 0.63 -16.95 21.94
N ASN A 443 -0.33 -17.35 21.09
CA ASN A 443 -0.30 -18.58 20.30
C ASN A 443 -0.11 -18.37 18.79
N GLN A 444 0.18 -17.14 18.37
CA GLN A 444 0.42 -16.79 16.97
C GLN A 444 1.85 -16.29 16.80
N LYS A 445 2.40 -16.46 15.60
CA LYS A 445 3.73 -15.93 15.25
C LYS A 445 3.64 -14.59 14.53
N ARG A 446 2.46 -14.24 14.03
CA ARG A 446 2.18 -13.06 13.22
C ARG A 446 0.68 -12.83 13.12
N VAL A 447 0.27 -11.62 12.78
CA VAL A 447 -1.12 -11.26 12.44
C VAL A 447 -1.16 -10.62 11.06
N ILE A 448 -2.09 -11.07 10.21
CA ILE A 448 -2.31 -10.48 8.89
C ILE A 448 -3.28 -9.31 9.01
N ILE A 449 -2.88 -8.16 8.48
CA ILE A 449 -3.68 -6.94 8.47
C ILE A 449 -4.58 -6.98 7.24
N GLN A 450 -5.80 -7.50 7.42
CA GLN A 450 -6.77 -7.66 6.35
C GLN A 450 -7.42 -6.33 5.95
N ALA A 451 -6.63 -5.47 5.32
CA ALA A 451 -7.04 -4.19 4.76
C ALA A 451 -6.39 -4.00 3.39
N PHE A 452 -6.92 -3.05 2.61
CA PHE A 452 -6.34 -2.61 1.35
C PHE A 452 -6.35 -1.09 1.32
N MET A 453 -5.18 -0.48 1.16
CA MET A 453 -5.07 0.97 0.97
C MET A 453 -4.90 1.31 -0.50
N ALA A 454 -5.74 2.23 -1.00
CA ALA A 454 -5.76 2.59 -2.41
C ALA A 454 -4.39 3.10 -2.91
N HIS A 455 -3.66 3.86 -2.10
CA HIS A 455 -2.34 4.36 -2.45
C HIS A 455 -1.29 3.24 -2.51
N HIS A 456 -1.29 2.29 -1.57
CA HIS A 456 -0.41 1.12 -1.63
C HIS A 456 -0.70 0.25 -2.85
N GLN A 457 -1.96 -0.03 -3.14
CA GLN A 457 -2.34 -0.78 -4.35
C GLN A 457 -1.98 -0.03 -5.64
N GLY A 458 -2.20 1.28 -5.68
CA GLY A 458 -1.83 2.12 -6.82
C GLY A 458 -0.33 2.12 -7.09
N MET A 459 0.49 2.30 -6.04
CA MET A 459 1.95 2.23 -6.15
C MET A 459 2.44 0.85 -6.58
N SER A 460 1.86 -0.22 -6.00
CA SER A 460 2.13 -1.61 -6.37
C SER A 460 1.90 -1.87 -7.86
N LEU A 461 0.75 -1.45 -8.39
CA LEU A 461 0.41 -1.65 -9.80
C LEU A 461 1.38 -0.92 -10.72
N VAL A 462 1.72 0.34 -10.42
CA VAL A 462 2.67 1.12 -11.22
C VAL A 462 4.09 0.55 -11.14
N ALA A 463 4.51 0.05 -9.97
CA ALA A 463 5.81 -0.58 -9.82
C ALA A 463 5.91 -1.87 -10.64
N ILE A 464 4.89 -2.74 -10.59
CA ILE A 464 4.81 -3.96 -11.40
C ILE A 464 4.77 -3.61 -12.89
N ASP A 465 3.98 -2.61 -13.29
CA ASP A 465 3.93 -2.13 -14.67
C ASP A 465 5.30 -1.67 -15.18
N ASN A 466 6.04 -0.89 -14.39
CA ASN A 466 7.39 -0.48 -14.74
C ASN A 466 8.35 -1.67 -14.88
N VAL A 467 8.26 -2.68 -14.01
CA VAL A 467 9.11 -3.88 -14.11
C VAL A 467 8.78 -4.68 -15.38
N LEU A 468 7.50 -4.86 -15.71
CA LEU A 468 7.05 -5.69 -16.82
C LEU A 468 7.14 -4.99 -18.18
N ASN A 469 6.93 -3.68 -18.22
CA ASN A 469 6.83 -2.86 -19.43
C ASN A 469 8.01 -1.89 -19.60
N GLY A 470 9.15 -2.18 -18.99
CA GLY A 470 10.40 -1.46 -19.24
C GLY A 470 10.37 0.02 -18.82
N ASN A 471 9.88 0.29 -17.61
CA ASN A 471 9.77 1.62 -17.00
C ASN A 471 8.92 2.61 -17.81
N VAL A 472 7.87 2.13 -18.48
CA VAL A 472 6.99 2.96 -19.34
C VAL A 472 6.44 4.21 -18.65
N MET A 473 6.17 4.16 -17.34
CA MET A 473 5.67 5.32 -16.61
C MET A 473 6.77 6.36 -16.35
N GLN A 474 8.03 5.92 -16.20
CA GLN A 474 9.18 6.83 -16.16
C GLN A 474 9.42 7.48 -17.53
N GLU A 475 9.37 6.70 -18.61
CA GLU A 475 9.50 7.22 -19.97
C GLU A 475 8.44 8.28 -20.28
N ARG A 476 7.19 8.02 -19.91
CA ARG A 476 6.10 9.00 -20.05
C ARG A 476 6.36 10.26 -19.24
N PHE A 477 6.75 10.15 -17.97
CA PHE A 477 7.04 11.33 -17.16
C PHE A 477 8.18 12.17 -17.74
N HIS A 478 9.25 11.51 -18.19
CA HIS A 478 10.43 12.15 -18.79
C HIS A 478 10.25 12.55 -20.26
N ALA A 479 9.11 12.25 -20.89
CA ALA A 479 8.77 12.77 -22.20
C ALA A 479 8.23 14.23 -22.15
N ASP A 480 7.88 14.74 -20.96
CA ASP A 480 7.42 16.12 -20.82
C ASP A 480 8.60 17.11 -20.89
N PRO A 481 8.54 18.18 -21.72
CA PRO A 481 9.64 19.14 -21.86
C PRO A 481 10.11 19.80 -20.57
N LEU A 482 9.20 20.06 -19.60
CA LEU A 482 9.58 20.68 -18.32
C LEU A 482 10.41 19.73 -17.46
N VAL A 483 10.07 18.43 -17.50
CA VAL A 483 10.81 17.37 -16.80
C VAL A 483 12.18 17.19 -17.45
N GLN A 484 12.25 17.12 -18.79
CA GLN A 484 13.51 16.99 -19.54
C GLN A 484 14.50 18.11 -19.20
N ALA A 485 14.03 19.35 -19.14
CA ALA A 485 14.87 20.50 -18.81
C ALA A 485 15.45 20.45 -17.39
N THR A 486 14.84 19.67 -16.49
CA THR A 486 15.16 19.60 -15.05
C THR A 486 15.88 18.30 -14.66
N GLU A 487 15.92 17.32 -15.56
CA GLU A 487 16.41 15.95 -15.32
C GLU A 487 17.85 15.88 -14.76
N LEU A 488 18.71 16.86 -15.08
CA LEU A 488 20.09 16.93 -14.58
C LEU A 488 20.19 16.94 -13.04
N LEU A 489 19.14 17.37 -12.32
CA LEU A 489 19.11 17.33 -10.85
C LEU A 489 19.19 15.90 -10.29
N LEU A 490 18.81 14.89 -11.09
CA LEU A 490 18.82 13.48 -10.69
C LEU A 490 20.21 12.84 -10.86
N GLN A 491 21.12 13.52 -11.54
CA GLN A 491 22.45 12.99 -11.89
C GLN A 491 23.54 13.44 -10.91
N GLU A 492 23.17 13.62 -9.64
CA GLU A 492 24.12 14.04 -8.61
C GLU A 492 25.17 12.95 -8.35
N ARG A 493 26.45 13.32 -8.48
CA ARG A 493 27.58 12.39 -8.28
C ARG A 493 27.69 11.99 -6.81
N ILE A 494 28.17 10.77 -6.61
CA ILE A 494 28.45 10.24 -5.28
C ILE A 494 29.62 11.02 -4.64
N PRO A 495 29.42 11.64 -3.47
CA PRO A 495 30.50 12.37 -2.80
C PRO A 495 31.62 11.45 -2.31
N VAL A 496 32.88 11.82 -2.58
CA VAL A 496 34.06 11.01 -2.21
C VAL A 496 34.55 11.31 -0.77
N HIS A 497 34.25 12.50 -0.22
CA HIS A 497 34.82 13.00 1.05
C HIS A 497 33.77 13.53 2.04
N VAL A 498 32.58 12.93 2.10
CA VAL A 498 31.54 13.35 3.07
C VAL A 498 31.69 12.61 4.38
N ALA A 499 31.51 13.33 5.49
CA ALA A 499 31.46 12.76 6.83
C ALA A 499 30.31 11.75 6.91
N ILE A 500 30.65 10.46 6.90
CA ILE A 500 29.70 9.37 7.07
C ILE A 500 29.18 9.44 8.51
N THR A 501 27.88 9.69 8.68
CA THR A 501 27.27 9.56 9.99
C THR A 501 27.17 8.08 10.28
N ARG A 502 27.98 7.59 11.22
CA ARG A 502 27.83 6.20 11.68
C ARG A 502 26.51 6.11 12.46
N PRO A 503 25.65 5.12 12.19
CA PRO A 503 24.49 4.87 13.02
C PRO A 503 24.94 4.76 14.47
N ARG A 504 24.22 5.40 15.39
CA ARG A 504 24.64 5.46 16.79
C ARG A 504 24.79 4.03 17.31
N ALA A 505 25.87 3.76 18.04
CA ALA A 505 26.18 2.43 18.55
C ALA A 505 25.01 1.83 19.34
N GLU A 506 24.14 2.66 19.94
CA GLU A 506 22.90 2.24 20.59
C GLU A 506 21.89 1.59 19.63
N GLU A 507 21.70 2.06 18.39
CA GLU A 507 20.77 1.45 17.41
C GLU A 507 21.31 0.13 16.83
N VAL A 508 22.64 0.04 16.65
CA VAL A 508 23.32 -1.18 16.19
C VAL A 508 23.47 -2.21 17.32
N MET A 509 23.60 -1.75 18.57
CA MET A 509 23.64 -2.62 19.75
C MET A 509 22.23 -3.05 20.19
N LEU A 510 21.20 -2.21 20.04
CA LEU A 510 19.78 -2.57 20.26
C LEU A 510 19.27 -3.58 19.23
N SER A 511 19.78 -3.53 18.00
CA SER A 511 19.48 -4.54 16.98
C SER A 511 20.18 -5.88 17.24
N ARG A 512 21.34 -5.90 17.92
CA ARG A 512 21.99 -7.12 18.42
C ARG A 512 21.52 -7.59 19.79
N VAL A 513 20.86 -6.72 20.56
CA VAL A 513 20.39 -6.96 21.93
C VAL A 513 18.94 -6.54 22.01
N VAL A 514 18.03 -7.37 21.48
CA VAL A 514 16.60 -7.22 21.76
C VAL A 514 16.39 -7.62 23.22
N ARG A 515 16.41 -6.62 24.11
CA ARG A 515 15.67 -6.55 25.38
C ARG A 515 15.96 -5.20 26.02
N GLY A 516 15.01 -4.28 25.94
CA GLY A 516 15.11 -2.98 26.60
C GLY A 516 13.97 -2.06 26.22
N VAL A 517 12.87 -2.19 26.94
CA VAL A 517 11.68 -1.32 26.96
C VAL A 517 12.11 0.15 27.03
N VAL A 518 11.64 1.01 26.11
CA VAL A 518 11.78 2.46 26.23
C VAL A 518 10.78 2.97 27.26
N ALA A 519 11.24 3.85 28.15
CA ALA A 519 10.47 4.32 29.29
C ALA A 519 9.20 5.09 28.86
N PRO A 520 8.03 4.80 29.44
CA PRO A 520 6.79 5.51 29.18
C PRO A 520 6.85 6.98 29.63
N ILE A 521 6.06 7.84 28.98
CA ILE A 521 5.85 9.23 29.39
C ILE A 521 5.24 9.21 30.79
N ALA A 522 5.97 9.71 31.79
CA ALA A 522 5.55 9.68 33.17
C ALA A 522 5.35 11.09 33.75
N ARG A 523 4.29 11.26 34.55
CA ARG A 523 4.05 12.48 35.34
C ARG A 523 4.88 12.40 36.63
N GLY A 524 5.86 13.29 36.76
CA GLY A 524 6.73 13.38 37.93
C GLY A 524 6.23 14.38 38.99
N PHE A 525 6.38 14.03 40.26
CA PHE A 525 6.13 14.90 41.42
C PHE A 525 7.27 14.75 42.43
N ASP A 526 7.67 15.84 43.08
CA ASP A 526 8.75 15.90 44.07
C ASP A 526 8.24 16.02 45.52
N THR A 527 6.92 16.07 45.71
CA THR A 527 6.28 16.15 47.03
C THR A 527 4.95 15.40 47.07
N ALA A 528 4.59 14.90 48.25
CA ALA A 528 3.27 14.35 48.54
C ALA A 528 2.26 15.45 48.97
N ASP A 529 2.75 16.59 49.45
CA ASP A 529 1.95 17.69 50.00
C ASP A 529 1.51 18.65 48.89
N LEU A 530 0.48 18.23 48.14
CA LEU A 530 -0.11 19.01 47.05
C LEU A 530 -1.48 19.55 47.48
N PRO A 531 -1.86 20.78 47.08
CA PRO A 531 -3.17 21.36 47.40
C PRO A 531 -4.36 20.50 46.95
N THR A 532 -4.14 19.69 45.91
CA THR A 532 -5.08 18.66 45.44
C THR A 532 -4.29 17.38 45.18
N PRO A 533 -4.63 16.25 45.85
CA PRO A 533 -3.93 14.99 45.64
C PRO A 533 -3.96 14.60 44.16
N ARG A 534 -2.80 14.29 43.60
CA ARG A 534 -2.72 13.74 42.24
C ARG A 534 -2.81 12.22 42.35
N VAL A 535 -3.64 11.64 41.49
CA VAL A 535 -3.91 10.20 41.51
C VAL A 535 -3.43 9.52 40.24
N GLN A 536 -3.12 8.24 40.36
CA GLN A 536 -2.94 7.29 39.27
C GLN A 536 -3.96 6.18 39.42
N LEU A 537 -4.64 5.85 38.33
CA LEU A 537 -5.55 4.71 38.24
C LEU A 537 -4.89 3.64 37.37
N LEU A 538 -4.77 2.44 37.89
CA LEU A 538 -4.24 1.27 37.19
C LEU A 538 -5.34 0.22 37.14
N SER A 539 -5.57 -0.41 35.98
CA SER A 539 -6.63 -1.41 35.83
C SER A 539 -6.34 -2.40 34.71
N ASN A 540 -6.76 -3.64 34.90
CA ASN A 540 -6.84 -4.66 33.83
C ASN A 540 -8.29 -4.87 33.34
N GLY A 541 -9.20 -3.97 33.70
CA GLY A 541 -10.64 -4.03 33.40
C GLY A 541 -11.48 -4.67 34.52
N THR A 542 -10.94 -5.64 35.28
CA THR A 542 -11.66 -6.30 36.37
C THR A 542 -11.11 -5.93 37.75
N TYR A 543 -9.79 -5.84 37.88
CA TYR A 543 -9.09 -5.33 39.06
C TYR A 543 -8.62 -3.91 38.81
N SER A 544 -8.81 -3.02 39.79
CA SER A 544 -8.44 -1.62 39.69
C SER A 544 -7.81 -1.12 40.99
N VAL A 545 -6.77 -0.31 40.86
CA VAL A 545 -6.09 0.36 41.98
C VAL A 545 -6.06 1.85 41.70
N MET A 546 -6.51 2.64 42.67
CA MET A 546 -6.23 4.08 42.70
C MET A 546 -5.15 4.32 43.74
N VAL A 547 -4.11 5.08 43.38
CA VAL A 547 -3.05 5.51 44.31
C VAL A 547 -2.79 7.01 44.20
N THR A 548 -2.59 7.67 45.34
CA THR A 548 -2.26 9.10 45.43
C THR A 548 -0.75 9.32 45.41
N THR A 549 -0.32 10.57 45.21
CA THR A 549 1.09 10.97 45.39
C THR A 549 1.63 10.71 46.79
N ALA A 550 0.77 10.54 47.79
CA ALA A 550 1.17 10.18 49.14
C ALA A 550 1.30 8.65 49.35
N GLY A 551 0.95 7.83 48.36
CA GLY A 551 1.01 6.37 48.41
C GLY A 551 -0.21 5.71 49.08
N ALA A 552 -1.23 6.50 49.42
CA ALA A 552 -2.52 6.03 49.90
C ALA A 552 -3.48 5.76 48.73
N GLY A 553 -4.60 5.10 48.99
CA GLY A 553 -5.58 4.76 47.97
C GLY A 553 -6.36 3.50 48.27
N TYR A 554 -6.80 2.80 47.22
CA TYR A 554 -7.66 1.63 47.37
C TYR A 554 -7.59 0.69 46.18
N SER A 555 -8.04 -0.54 46.41
CA SER A 555 -8.09 -1.61 45.42
C SER A 555 -9.50 -2.20 45.34
N VAL A 556 -10.00 -2.45 44.13
CA VAL A 556 -11.32 -3.03 43.82
C VAL A 556 -11.16 -4.17 42.84
N CYS A 557 -11.91 -5.26 43.02
CA CYS A 557 -11.97 -6.38 42.08
C CYS A 557 -13.43 -6.74 41.79
N GLY A 558 -13.85 -6.66 40.53
CA GLY A 558 -15.21 -7.05 40.11
C GLY A 558 -16.32 -6.29 40.85
N GLY A 559 -16.07 -5.05 41.26
CA GLY A 559 -17.01 -4.22 42.03
C GLY A 559 -16.99 -4.43 43.56
N LEU A 560 -16.14 -5.32 44.08
CA LEU A 560 -15.91 -5.50 45.52
C LEU A 560 -14.67 -4.74 45.97
N ALA A 561 -14.76 -3.99 47.07
CA ALA A 561 -13.61 -3.36 47.70
C ALA A 561 -12.70 -4.44 48.30
N MET A 562 -11.44 -4.47 47.84
CA MET A 562 -10.42 -5.35 48.41
C MET A 562 -9.83 -4.74 49.67
N THR A 563 -9.62 -3.42 49.66
CA THR A 563 -9.09 -2.65 50.79
C THR A 563 -10.05 -1.53 51.18
N ARG A 564 -10.17 -1.25 52.47
CA ARG A 564 -10.98 -0.14 53.00
C ARG A 564 -10.52 1.20 52.45
N TRP A 565 -11.50 2.02 52.05
CA TRP A 565 -11.31 3.42 51.69
C TRP A 565 -12.59 4.20 51.91
N ARG A 566 -12.45 5.38 52.51
CA ARG A 566 -13.56 6.30 52.76
C ARG A 566 -13.23 7.63 52.14
N GLU A 567 -14.20 8.20 51.44
CA GLU A 567 -14.07 9.51 50.84
C GLU A 567 -13.98 10.56 51.96
N ASP A 568 -12.79 11.16 52.11
CA ASP A 568 -12.55 12.28 53.01
C ASP A 568 -11.56 13.22 52.34
N VAL A 569 -12.03 14.39 51.91
CA VAL A 569 -11.22 15.40 51.23
C VAL A 569 -10.11 16.00 52.11
N THR A 570 -10.15 15.73 53.43
CA THR A 570 -9.16 16.22 54.40
C THR A 570 -8.16 15.15 54.86
N ARG A 571 -8.40 13.87 54.54
CA ARG A 571 -7.59 12.74 55.04
C ARG A 571 -7.24 11.74 53.94
N ASP A 572 -5.96 11.44 53.80
CA ASP A 572 -5.44 10.46 52.83
C ASP A 572 -4.71 9.31 53.55
N ASN A 573 -5.40 8.60 54.45
CA ASN A 573 -4.77 7.61 55.35
C ASN A 573 -5.23 6.16 55.13
N TRP A 574 -5.87 5.87 54.00
CA TRP A 574 -6.40 4.54 53.66
C TRP A 574 -5.57 3.88 52.55
N GLY A 575 -5.50 2.55 52.55
CA GLY A 575 -4.87 1.77 51.48
C GLY A 575 -3.97 0.64 51.95
N SER A 576 -3.21 0.10 51.00
CA SER A 576 -2.19 -0.94 51.22
C SER A 576 -0.82 -0.29 51.43
N PHE A 577 -0.24 -0.49 52.61
CA PHE A 577 0.99 0.17 53.02
C PHE A 577 2.11 -0.83 53.33
N CYS A 578 3.35 -0.37 53.18
CA CYS A 578 4.55 -1.06 53.63
C CYS A 578 5.32 -0.15 54.58
N TYR A 579 5.55 -0.60 55.80
CA TYR A 579 6.33 0.08 56.83
C TYR A 579 7.75 -0.44 56.87
N LEU A 580 8.69 0.45 57.12
CA LEU A 580 10.09 0.16 57.34
C LEU A 580 10.48 0.64 58.74
N ARG A 581 11.16 -0.23 59.50
CA ARG A 581 11.71 0.12 60.81
C ARG A 581 13.19 -0.24 60.87
N ASP A 582 14.05 0.74 61.16
CA ASP A 582 15.44 0.46 61.52
C ASP A 582 15.49 -0.09 62.96
N VAL A 583 15.84 -1.37 63.10
CA VAL A 583 15.78 -2.12 64.37
C VAL A 583 16.66 -1.49 65.45
N ARG A 584 17.79 -0.90 65.05
CA ARG A 584 18.76 -0.32 66.00
C ARG A 584 18.35 1.05 66.50
N THR A 585 17.78 1.89 65.64
CA THR A 585 17.40 3.26 65.98
C THR A 585 15.94 3.40 66.41
N GLY A 586 15.10 2.40 66.12
CA GLY A 586 13.65 2.47 66.30
C GLY A 586 12.95 3.41 65.32
N ALA A 587 13.66 3.98 64.35
CA ALA A 587 13.10 4.89 63.36
C ALA A 587 12.13 4.15 62.43
N VAL A 588 10.89 4.63 62.34
CA VAL A 588 9.84 4.10 61.45
C VAL A 588 9.53 5.10 60.33
N TRP A 589 9.29 4.59 59.12
CA TRP A 589 8.74 5.33 57.99
C TRP A 589 7.91 4.40 57.09
N SER A 590 7.12 4.98 56.19
CA SER A 590 6.35 4.24 55.18
C SER A 590 7.10 4.22 53.85
N ALA A 591 6.82 3.24 52.99
CA ALA A 591 7.44 3.14 51.68
C ALA A 591 6.96 4.25 50.70
N GLY A 592 5.70 4.69 50.84
CA GLY A 592 5.18 5.98 50.36
C GLY A 592 5.22 7.04 51.46
N PHE A 593 4.51 8.15 51.33
CA PHE A 593 4.44 9.17 52.39
C PHE A 593 3.52 8.76 53.56
N GLN A 594 2.35 8.22 53.23
CA GLN A 594 1.35 7.72 54.18
C GLN A 594 1.61 6.25 54.55
N PRO A 595 1.17 5.79 55.74
CA PRO A 595 0.40 6.53 56.73
C PRO A 595 1.24 7.15 57.86
N VAL A 596 2.57 6.95 57.87
CA VAL A 596 3.44 7.49 58.94
C VAL A 596 3.61 9.00 58.83
N GLY A 597 3.56 9.58 57.63
CA GLY A 597 3.65 11.03 57.42
C GLY A 597 5.02 11.64 57.75
N ARG A 598 6.06 10.80 57.91
CA ARG A 598 7.41 11.27 58.22
C ARG A 598 8.04 11.92 56.99
N VAL A 599 8.47 13.17 57.14
CA VAL A 599 9.16 13.95 56.09
C VAL A 599 10.51 13.28 55.74
N PRO A 600 10.69 12.80 54.50
CA PRO A 600 11.94 12.20 54.04
C PRO A 600 12.99 13.26 53.68
N ALA A 601 14.24 12.83 53.51
CA ALA A 601 15.30 13.69 52.98
C ALA A 601 15.15 13.99 51.48
N SER A 602 14.52 13.07 50.73
CA SER A 602 14.12 13.27 49.34
C SER A 602 12.88 12.43 49.04
N TYR A 603 12.00 12.92 48.17
CA TYR A 603 10.77 12.24 47.75
C TYR A 603 10.53 12.48 46.27
N GLU A 604 10.26 11.43 45.51
CA GLU A 604 9.93 11.50 44.09
C GLU A 604 8.82 10.49 43.79
N VAL A 605 7.85 10.90 43.00
CA VAL A 605 6.75 10.07 42.51
C VAL A 605 6.71 10.16 41.00
N SER A 606 6.54 9.02 40.34
CA SER A 606 6.42 8.95 38.88
C SER A 606 5.21 8.10 38.53
N PHE A 607 4.24 8.69 37.84
CA PHE A 607 3.05 8.01 37.35
C PHE A 607 3.14 7.82 35.83
N ALA A 608 3.28 6.58 35.41
CA ALA A 608 3.20 6.15 34.02
C ALA A 608 1.88 5.41 33.77
N GLU A 609 1.53 5.18 32.50
CA GLU A 609 0.29 4.47 32.15
C GLU A 609 0.23 3.05 32.74
N ASP A 610 1.38 2.37 32.80
CA ASP A 610 1.52 0.99 33.23
C ASP A 610 1.82 0.83 34.73
N LYS A 611 2.29 1.90 35.41
CA LYS A 611 2.76 1.80 36.80
C LYS A 611 2.77 3.11 37.59
N ALA A 612 2.78 2.97 38.91
CA ALA A 612 3.10 4.05 39.84
C ALA A 612 4.40 3.75 40.60
N GLU A 613 5.34 4.70 40.61
CA GLU A 613 6.62 4.58 41.30
C GLU A 613 6.78 5.63 42.40
N PHE A 614 7.34 5.22 43.54
CA PHE A 614 7.68 6.09 44.66
C PHE A 614 9.14 5.87 45.04
N ARG A 615 9.94 6.92 45.13
CA ARG A 615 11.32 6.89 45.61
C ARG A 615 11.47 7.84 46.77
N ARG A 616 11.95 7.35 47.90
CA ARG A 616 12.20 8.19 49.08
C ARG A 616 13.48 7.80 49.80
N ARG A 617 14.10 8.78 50.47
CA ARG A 617 15.33 8.58 51.24
C ARG A 617 15.13 8.95 52.70
N ASP A 618 15.45 8.02 53.60
CA ASP A 618 15.33 8.19 55.04
C ASP A 618 16.59 7.66 55.73
N ALA A 619 17.30 8.52 56.47
CA ALA A 619 18.48 8.14 57.29
C ALA A 619 19.56 7.29 56.57
N GLY A 620 19.75 7.50 55.26
CA GLY A 620 20.71 6.78 54.42
C GLY A 620 20.18 5.47 53.82
N ILE A 621 18.87 5.22 53.91
CA ILE A 621 18.17 4.14 53.21
C ILE A 621 17.37 4.75 52.05
N LEU A 622 17.54 4.19 50.86
CA LEU A 622 16.69 4.48 49.69
C LEU A 622 15.61 3.39 49.60
N THR A 623 14.35 3.81 49.60
CA THR A 623 13.20 2.94 49.37
C THR A 623 12.59 3.28 48.02
N HIS A 624 12.46 2.28 47.15
CA HIS A 624 11.82 2.40 45.85
C HIS A 624 10.65 1.41 45.79
N THR A 625 9.44 1.93 45.61
CA THR A 625 8.22 1.14 45.50
C THR A 625 7.65 1.27 44.10
N GLU A 626 7.33 0.14 43.48
CA GLU A 626 6.62 0.08 42.19
C GLU A 626 5.30 -0.66 42.37
N ILE A 627 4.22 -0.08 41.84
CA ILE A 627 2.87 -0.62 41.89
C ILE A 627 2.38 -0.81 40.46
N ILE A 628 1.95 -2.03 40.15
CA ILE A 628 1.34 -2.40 38.86
C ILE A 628 0.09 -3.25 39.11
N VAL A 629 -0.81 -3.28 38.13
CA VAL A 629 -1.90 -4.27 38.07
C VAL A 629 -1.53 -5.32 37.03
N SER A 630 -1.64 -6.60 37.39
CA SER A 630 -1.32 -7.69 36.45
C SER A 630 -2.33 -7.70 35.30
N PRO A 631 -1.88 -7.76 34.02
CA PRO A 631 -2.78 -7.90 32.89
C PRO A 631 -3.38 -9.32 32.79
N GLU A 632 -2.73 -10.31 33.40
CA GLU A 632 -3.13 -11.73 33.32
C GLU A 632 -4.01 -12.15 34.50
N ASP A 633 -3.71 -11.64 35.70
CA ASP A 633 -4.38 -12.00 36.95
C ASP A 633 -5.06 -10.79 37.58
N ASN A 634 -6.17 -11.01 38.30
CA ASN A 634 -6.86 -9.97 39.07
C ASN A 634 -6.12 -9.67 40.38
N ALA A 635 -4.92 -9.12 40.28
CA ALA A 635 -4.04 -8.81 41.40
C ALA A 635 -3.23 -7.52 41.15
N GLU A 636 -2.99 -6.77 42.24
CA GLU A 636 -1.96 -5.74 42.26
C GLU A 636 -0.62 -6.33 42.73
N VAL A 637 0.48 -5.88 42.13
CA VAL A 637 1.84 -6.24 42.53
C VAL A 637 2.52 -4.98 43.05
N ARG A 638 2.99 -5.04 44.30
CA ARG A 638 3.77 -3.97 44.96
C ARG A 638 5.19 -4.46 45.20
N ARG A 639 6.15 -3.99 44.41
CA ARG A 639 7.58 -4.32 44.57
C ARG A 639 8.26 -3.23 45.39
N VAL A 640 8.76 -3.58 46.59
CA VAL A 640 9.52 -2.67 47.45
C VAL A 640 10.99 -3.07 47.44
N SER A 641 11.83 -2.20 46.88
CA SER A 641 13.28 -2.34 46.84
C SER A 641 13.91 -1.43 47.90
N VAL A 642 14.76 -2.00 48.75
CA VAL A 642 15.43 -1.26 49.84
C VAL A 642 16.94 -1.30 49.60
N THR A 643 17.56 -0.12 49.49
CA THR A 643 19.00 0.01 49.27
C THR A 643 19.65 0.76 50.44
N ASN A 644 20.62 0.11 51.10
CA ASN A 644 21.43 0.75 52.13
C ASN A 644 22.54 1.59 51.50
N GLN A 645 22.44 2.92 51.61
CA GLN A 645 23.45 3.87 51.12
C GLN A 645 24.40 4.35 52.24
N SER A 646 24.34 3.74 53.43
CA SER A 646 25.22 4.06 54.54
C SER A 646 26.45 3.15 54.60
N SER A 647 27.52 3.62 55.26
CA SER A 647 28.77 2.87 55.44
C SER A 647 28.71 1.76 56.50
N ARG A 648 27.54 1.49 57.06
CA ARG A 648 27.32 0.46 58.08
C ARG A 648 26.21 -0.50 57.69
N THR A 649 26.33 -1.76 58.13
CA THR A 649 25.24 -2.73 57.99
C THR A 649 24.00 -2.26 58.74
N ARG A 650 22.83 -2.43 58.10
CA ARG A 650 21.52 -2.02 58.60
C ARG A 650 20.61 -3.22 58.68
N GLU A 651 19.82 -3.27 59.74
CA GLU A 651 18.78 -4.27 59.95
C GLU A 651 17.44 -3.53 59.91
N ILE A 652 16.62 -3.89 58.91
CA ILE A 652 15.37 -3.21 58.60
C ILE A 652 14.24 -4.24 58.65
N ASP A 653 13.24 -4.00 59.50
CA ASP A 653 11.98 -4.72 59.44
C ASP A 653 11.11 -4.12 58.34
N LEU A 654 10.58 -4.98 57.46
CA LEU A 654 9.59 -4.61 56.47
C LEU A 654 8.25 -5.24 56.86
N THR A 655 7.20 -4.44 56.98
CA THR A 655 5.87 -4.91 57.38
C THR A 655 4.81 -4.40 56.41
N SER A 656 4.09 -5.30 55.75
CA SER A 656 2.93 -4.96 54.92
C SER A 656 1.66 -4.87 55.78
N TYR A 657 0.78 -3.92 55.46
CA TYR A 657 -0.51 -3.74 56.11
C TYR A 657 -1.57 -3.36 55.08
N MET A 658 -2.76 -3.93 55.24
CA MET A 658 -3.95 -3.53 54.50
C MET A 658 -5.19 -3.87 55.34
N GLU A 659 -6.23 -3.06 55.23
CA GLU A 659 -7.54 -3.37 55.83
C GLU A 659 -8.43 -4.05 54.80
N VAL A 660 -8.54 -5.37 54.89
CA VAL A 660 -9.29 -6.19 53.94
C VAL A 660 -10.80 -6.06 54.19
N VAL A 661 -11.58 -5.77 53.13
CA VAL A 661 -13.04 -5.59 53.22
C VAL A 661 -13.80 -6.75 52.57
N LEU A 662 -13.52 -7.06 51.29
CA LEU A 662 -14.20 -8.08 50.48
C LEU A 662 -15.72 -7.92 50.42
N ALA A 663 -16.20 -6.68 50.30
CA ALA A 663 -17.62 -6.33 50.20
C ALA A 663 -17.82 -5.19 49.19
N PRO A 664 -19.05 -4.97 48.68
CA PRO A 664 -19.34 -3.79 47.86
C PRO A 664 -18.98 -2.51 48.64
N PRO A 665 -18.40 -1.47 48.00
CA PRO A 665 -17.97 -0.25 48.68
C PRO A 665 -19.07 0.41 49.54
N ALA A 666 -20.32 0.37 49.07
CA ALA A 666 -21.47 0.91 49.79
C ALA A 666 -21.79 0.22 51.13
N ALA A 667 -21.28 -0.99 51.37
CA ALA A 667 -21.48 -1.73 52.61
C ALA A 667 -20.45 -1.39 53.70
N ASP A 668 -19.32 -0.76 53.34
CA ASP A 668 -18.24 -0.35 54.27
C ASP A 668 -18.17 1.19 54.49
N ALA A 669 -18.95 1.94 53.68
CA ALA A 669 -19.07 3.40 53.68
C ALA A 669 -19.60 3.97 55.00
#